data_AF-A0A9P5VM95-F1
#
_entry.id   AF-A0A9P5VM95-F1
#
_cell.length_a   1.000
_cell.length_b   1.000
_cell.length_c   1.000
_cell.angle_alpha   90.00
_cell.angle_beta   90.00
_cell.angle_gamma   90.00
#
_symmetry.space_group_name_H-M   'P 1'
#
loop_
_entity.id
_entity.type
_entity.pdbx_description
1 polymer ?
#
loop_
_entity_poly.entity_id
_entity_poly.type
_entity_poly.pdbx_seq_one_letter_code
_entity_poly.pdbx_strand_id
1 'polypeptide(L)'
;MPVYDKFLGLELTPANVLFLQTTVVSFFAQFVLFYTTWFFFPSFGKDRRRLAWVSSFYCSLFLSIAVMAELGMVRTTVFERLGMDTVTLGLPANATLFSYLLPKFNAWALQLGSNHVKGSRDGLGVILQQLQEWNAESVSVLAGTFLRWMVNQPIFSLAPLKPVDPAYIVEGAPHYFGGGGRLLFSMEGAHQSSRMGAAMVGYLAGYFLADCVLAALHFFAHHGYLSGWVHHIAYTGVAYSLARHHTLSLFSICVGTFEPSTIFLALGHLFPAARCDLVFGTTFFVLRIVLCALFLHEFAFNHPRNTGGATQTLSACLTLHSYWFFLIVQGVVRRAKRAGKEKAKANTKKLVQDQEQSEVPQKDKITTDRMNKQSDFQSHRAVTFNVIGFPDDKTNTYAVEINKKLHPLKTSKDTFPLWSANVADASASDSYRYVQLNKKKKVVSREEFQRQFDDEGATATLNEFFNRQTTVTALPEIKQIYEDIRPTASEAFDSSQIATINLTTDKEAFAEMLDNPLAEDREPIDAGFKFINADNVYSAGNVKLKVSGHGSRKYKKVSLSIAFDAEAGETFFDRPEIKLRAEYIDPTMIREKLYVDLLNSVGVASYQGSYVRVYVNGKPQGLYLMVEDVSAPFIMNTIHHGAITDKKDLGALFKMSSGLHATMQYEGRKTADYDPVVYTNKIQGDNPKNDPMKQFIGFMKDLQEWDPTAAGGVAFWKERLDLDGFLRSMSLEYLTGAWDQFWWRGNNYYMYFNPEKNVWQFIPNDFDNTFSIGTHPDVDTTYKNYAHFRLKVKSKDNPLVTKLIYKNKEINKEFEKTLLTITNGVFNNKAVDARIDAYKNQIEEDVAWDLSIERSKLPGIDLEWNIEKFNTAFKDPVKHVGKGLKKWIGDRAKSVPKQVRKGM
;
A
#
# COMPACT_ATOMS: atom_id res chain seq x y z
N MET A 1 -27.09 -60.43 -4.08
CA MET A 1 -26.81 -59.83 -2.75
C MET A 1 -25.89 -58.63 -2.95
N PRO A 2 -26.40 -57.39 -2.93
CA PRO A 2 -25.57 -56.24 -3.26
C PRO A 2 -24.96 -55.62 -2.00
N VAL A 3 -23.64 -55.82 -1.84
CA VAL A 3 -22.52 -54.90 -1.53
C VAL A 3 -22.71 -53.67 -0.60
N TYR A 4 -23.91 -53.21 -0.28
CA TYR A 4 -24.17 -52.11 0.65
C TYR A 4 -24.01 -52.49 2.14
N ASP A 5 -24.24 -53.76 2.49
CA ASP A 5 -24.25 -54.21 3.90
C ASP A 5 -22.87 -54.27 4.59
N LYS A 6 -21.78 -53.96 3.88
CA LYS A 6 -20.40 -53.98 4.44
C LYS A 6 -19.67 -52.64 4.40
N PHE A 7 -20.28 -51.56 3.93
CA PHE A 7 -19.51 -50.35 3.60
C PHE A 7 -19.16 -49.45 4.80
N LEU A 8 -19.93 -49.46 5.91
CA LEU A 8 -19.72 -48.51 7.02
C LEU A 8 -19.76 -49.09 8.44
N GLY A 9 -20.19 -50.34 8.68
CA GLY A 9 -20.23 -50.91 10.04
C GLY A 9 -21.13 -50.15 11.03
N LEU A 10 -21.95 -49.22 10.56
CA LEU A 10 -22.96 -48.48 11.31
C LEU A 10 -24.32 -49.14 11.07
N GLU A 11 -25.12 -49.33 12.13
CA GLU A 11 -26.50 -49.78 11.96
C GLU A 11 -27.27 -48.80 11.07
N LEU A 12 -27.94 -49.33 10.03
CA LEU A 12 -28.80 -48.61 9.11
C LEU A 12 -30.09 -48.17 9.81
N THR A 13 -29.98 -47.24 10.75
CA THR A 13 -31.14 -46.49 11.20
C THR A 13 -31.53 -45.50 10.09
N PRO A 14 -32.82 -45.23 9.86
CA PRO A 14 -33.27 -44.21 8.92
C PRO A 14 -32.61 -42.83 9.15
N ALA A 15 -32.19 -42.55 10.38
CA ALA A 15 -31.46 -41.34 10.77
C ALA A 15 -30.03 -41.30 10.21
N ASN A 16 -29.28 -42.41 10.26
CA ASN A 16 -27.94 -42.50 9.69
C ASN A 16 -27.98 -42.42 8.16
N VAL A 17 -29.00 -43.03 7.54
CA VAL A 17 -29.22 -42.98 6.09
C VAL A 17 -29.58 -41.56 5.64
N LEU A 18 -30.48 -40.86 6.34
CA LEU A 18 -30.85 -39.48 6.03
C LEU A 18 -29.69 -38.51 6.26
N PHE A 19 -28.90 -38.69 7.33
CA PHE A 19 -27.70 -37.90 7.59
C PHE A 19 -26.65 -38.08 6.49
N LEU A 20 -26.36 -39.33 6.09
CA LEU A 20 -25.41 -39.62 5.02
C LEU A 20 -25.92 -39.07 3.68
N GLN A 21 -27.20 -39.29 3.34
CA GLN A 21 -27.80 -38.82 2.09
C GLN A 21 -27.83 -37.29 2.02
N THR A 22 -28.22 -36.61 3.10
CA THR A 22 -28.32 -35.13 3.10
C THR A 22 -26.93 -34.48 3.08
N THR A 23 -25.96 -35.03 3.82
CA THR A 23 -24.58 -34.53 3.83
C THR A 23 -23.89 -34.76 2.49
N VAL A 24 -24.09 -35.94 1.87
CA VAL A 24 -23.53 -36.28 0.56
C VAL A 24 -24.18 -35.45 -0.55
N VAL A 25 -25.51 -35.34 -0.59
CA VAL A 25 -26.22 -34.56 -1.62
C VAL A 25 -25.87 -33.08 -1.50
N SER A 26 -25.75 -32.54 -0.29
CA SER A 26 -25.43 -31.12 -0.09
C SER A 26 -23.96 -30.81 -0.39
N PHE A 27 -23.02 -31.68 0.02
CA PHE A 27 -21.60 -31.54 -0.32
C PHE A 27 -21.36 -31.67 -1.83
N PHE A 28 -22.08 -32.60 -2.47
CA PHE A 28 -21.99 -32.84 -3.91
C PHE A 28 -22.63 -31.72 -4.73
N ALA A 29 -23.80 -31.23 -4.34
CA ALA A 29 -24.41 -30.05 -4.94
C ALA A 29 -23.50 -28.83 -4.83
N GLN A 30 -22.83 -28.65 -3.69
CA GLN A 30 -21.88 -27.57 -3.50
C GLN A 30 -20.64 -27.74 -4.38
N PHE A 31 -20.01 -28.92 -4.41
CA PHE A 31 -18.83 -29.21 -5.24
C PHE A 31 -19.13 -29.06 -6.75
N VAL A 32 -20.29 -29.54 -7.20
CA VAL A 32 -20.77 -29.37 -8.57
C VAL A 32 -21.01 -27.89 -8.86
N LEU A 33 -21.72 -27.16 -7.99
CA LEU A 33 -21.94 -25.71 -8.15
C LEU A 33 -20.64 -24.89 -8.12
N PHE A 34 -19.68 -25.29 -7.29
CA PHE A 34 -18.32 -24.72 -7.22
C PHE A 34 -17.59 -24.87 -8.56
N TYR A 35 -17.62 -26.08 -9.12
CA TYR A 35 -16.93 -26.40 -10.35
C TYR A 35 -17.63 -25.81 -11.58
N THR A 36 -18.96 -25.84 -11.62
CA THR A 36 -19.75 -25.23 -12.71
C THR A 36 -19.65 -23.71 -12.70
N THR A 37 -19.58 -23.06 -11.53
CA THR A 37 -19.39 -21.59 -11.47
C THR A 37 -17.99 -21.19 -11.98
N TRP A 38 -16.97 -22.02 -11.74
CA TRP A 38 -15.62 -21.83 -12.29
C TRP A 38 -15.57 -22.04 -13.81
N PHE A 39 -16.36 -22.98 -14.33
CA PHE A 39 -16.32 -23.40 -15.73
C PHE A 39 -17.25 -22.58 -16.66
N PHE A 40 -18.46 -22.23 -16.22
CA PHE A 40 -19.49 -21.62 -17.07
C PHE A 40 -19.52 -20.08 -17.05
N PHE A 41 -18.81 -19.42 -16.13
CA PHE A 41 -18.72 -17.96 -16.10
C PHE A 41 -17.27 -17.44 -16.23
N PRO A 42 -16.63 -17.66 -17.40
CA PRO A 42 -15.24 -17.26 -17.65
C PRO A 42 -15.00 -15.74 -17.58
N SER A 43 -16.06 -14.93 -17.66
CA SER A 43 -16.02 -13.47 -17.48
C SER A 43 -15.67 -13.01 -16.05
N PHE A 44 -15.64 -13.91 -15.06
CA PHE A 44 -15.27 -13.57 -13.68
C PHE A 44 -13.78 -13.76 -13.33
N GLY A 45 -12.94 -14.20 -14.28
CA GLY A 45 -11.47 -14.12 -14.21
C GLY A 45 -10.77 -14.96 -13.14
N LYS A 46 -9.45 -14.75 -12.97
CA LYS A 46 -8.54 -15.48 -12.05
C LYS A 46 -8.76 -15.18 -10.54
N ASP A 47 -9.84 -14.49 -10.17
CA ASP A 47 -10.00 -13.89 -8.85
C ASP A 47 -10.62 -14.90 -7.84
N ARG A 48 -9.75 -15.78 -7.29
CA ARG A 48 -10.12 -16.90 -6.39
C ARG A 48 -10.96 -16.51 -5.17
N ARG A 49 -10.93 -15.22 -4.77
CA ARG A 49 -11.75 -14.67 -3.68
C ARG A 49 -13.25 -14.70 -3.97
N ARG A 50 -13.64 -14.66 -5.24
CA ARG A 50 -15.06 -14.67 -5.64
C ARG A 50 -15.73 -16.03 -5.42
N LEU A 51 -14.95 -17.11 -5.48
CA LEU A 51 -15.44 -18.47 -5.21
C LEU A 51 -15.91 -18.62 -3.75
N ALA A 52 -15.14 -18.13 -2.79
CA ALA A 52 -15.50 -18.14 -1.37
C ALA A 52 -16.80 -17.36 -1.07
N TRP A 53 -17.05 -16.27 -1.79
CA TRP A 53 -18.27 -15.48 -1.64
C TRP A 53 -19.52 -16.18 -2.19
N VAL A 54 -19.38 -16.90 -3.31
CA VAL A 54 -20.45 -17.75 -3.85
C VAL A 54 -20.80 -18.85 -2.83
N SER A 55 -19.80 -19.49 -2.23
CA SER A 55 -20.03 -20.50 -1.18
C SER A 55 -20.82 -19.94 -0.01
N SER A 56 -20.38 -18.79 0.49
CA SER A 56 -21.00 -18.13 1.64
C SER A 56 -22.45 -17.75 1.33
N PHE A 57 -22.72 -17.21 0.14
CA PHE A 57 -24.09 -16.88 -0.30
C PHE A 57 -25.04 -18.08 -0.26
N TYR A 58 -24.65 -19.20 -0.87
CA TYR A 58 -25.50 -20.39 -0.93
C TYR A 58 -25.64 -21.09 0.43
N CYS A 59 -24.58 -21.10 1.24
CA CYS A 59 -24.62 -21.59 2.62
C CYS A 59 -25.66 -20.84 3.44
N SER A 60 -25.63 -19.50 3.39
CA SER A 60 -26.59 -18.67 4.13
C SER A 60 -28.02 -18.81 3.60
N LEU A 61 -28.22 -18.97 2.30
CA LEU A 61 -29.53 -19.20 1.71
C LEU A 61 -30.14 -20.54 2.15
N PHE A 62 -29.37 -21.62 2.12
CA PHE A 62 -29.83 -22.95 2.52
C PHE A 62 -30.16 -23.00 4.02
N LEU A 63 -29.30 -22.40 4.85
CA LEU A 63 -29.54 -22.29 6.30
C LEU A 63 -30.81 -21.49 6.59
N SER A 64 -31.05 -20.40 5.87
CA SER A 64 -32.26 -19.58 6.03
C SER A 64 -33.55 -20.38 5.75
N ILE A 65 -33.55 -21.20 4.70
CA ILE A 65 -34.71 -22.05 4.34
C ILE A 65 -34.96 -23.11 5.42
N ALA A 66 -33.91 -23.77 5.90
CA ALA A 66 -34.02 -24.80 6.94
C ALA A 66 -34.50 -24.24 8.28
N VAL A 67 -34.06 -23.04 8.64
CA VAL A 67 -34.54 -22.29 9.82
C VAL A 67 -35.99 -21.94 9.71
N MET A 68 -36.44 -21.50 8.53
CA MET A 68 -37.82 -21.16 8.31
C MET A 68 -38.74 -22.40 8.48
N ALA A 69 -38.25 -23.59 8.13
CA ALA A 69 -38.96 -24.85 8.40
C ALA A 69 -38.98 -25.21 9.90
N GLU A 70 -37.86 -25.06 10.62
CA GLU A 70 -37.75 -25.31 12.06
C GLU A 70 -38.52 -24.29 12.93
N LEU A 71 -38.49 -23.00 12.56
CA LEU A 71 -39.30 -21.95 13.19
C LEU A 71 -40.81 -22.18 12.98
N GLY A 72 -41.20 -22.93 11.95
CA GLY A 72 -42.57 -23.43 11.78
C GLY A 72 -43.04 -24.33 12.93
N MET A 73 -42.13 -24.86 13.75
CA MET A 73 -42.42 -25.64 14.95
C MET A 73 -42.38 -24.81 16.25
N VAL A 74 -42.13 -23.50 16.16
CA VAL A 74 -41.99 -22.56 17.29
C VAL A 74 -43.20 -21.62 17.37
N ARG A 75 -43.85 -21.51 18.55
CA ARG A 75 -45.01 -20.63 18.76
C ARG A 75 -44.56 -19.19 19.04
N THR A 76 -45.06 -18.22 18.27
CA THR A 76 -44.87 -16.78 18.50
C THR A 76 -45.95 -16.22 19.42
N THR A 77 -45.59 -15.75 20.60
CA THR A 77 -46.54 -15.24 21.61
C THR A 77 -46.88 -13.75 21.45
N VAL A 78 -46.19 -13.04 20.56
CA VAL A 78 -46.35 -11.58 20.37
C VAL A 78 -47.69 -11.20 19.74
N PHE A 79 -48.14 -11.92 18.70
CA PHE A 79 -49.40 -11.59 17.99
C PHE A 79 -50.64 -11.81 18.86
N GLU A 80 -50.64 -12.90 19.64
CA GLU A 80 -51.70 -13.20 20.62
C GLU A 80 -51.80 -12.12 21.71
N ARG A 81 -50.66 -11.51 22.13
CA ARG A 81 -50.63 -10.42 23.11
C ARG A 81 -50.98 -9.05 22.54
N LEU A 82 -50.77 -8.84 21.24
CA LEU A 82 -51.19 -7.62 20.54
C LEU A 82 -52.67 -7.64 20.14
N GLY A 83 -53.44 -8.68 20.55
CA GLY A 83 -54.86 -8.82 20.22
C GLY A 83 -55.11 -9.15 18.75
N MET A 84 -54.08 -9.58 18.02
CA MET A 84 -54.16 -9.94 16.61
C MET A 84 -54.30 -11.46 16.52
N ASP A 85 -55.54 -11.96 16.48
CA ASP A 85 -55.76 -13.37 16.17
C ASP A 85 -55.53 -13.66 14.67
N THR A 86 -55.37 -14.93 14.34
CA THR A 86 -55.16 -15.39 12.95
C THR A 86 -56.33 -14.99 12.04
N VAL A 87 -57.54 -14.84 12.59
CA VAL A 87 -58.75 -14.43 11.89
C VAL A 87 -58.68 -12.97 11.43
N THR A 88 -58.13 -12.08 12.26
CA THR A 88 -57.98 -10.64 11.98
C THR A 88 -56.95 -10.38 10.87
N LEU A 89 -56.01 -11.31 10.67
CA LEU A 89 -55.01 -11.29 9.60
C LEU A 89 -55.43 -12.08 8.35
N GLY A 90 -56.63 -12.70 8.34
CA GLY A 90 -57.10 -13.53 7.23
C GLY A 90 -56.34 -14.84 7.05
N LEU A 91 -55.69 -15.34 8.10
CA LEU A 91 -54.88 -16.55 8.09
C LEU A 91 -55.62 -17.74 8.74
N PRO A 92 -55.35 -18.99 8.32
CA PRO A 92 -55.91 -20.18 8.96
C PRO A 92 -55.65 -20.25 10.47
N ALA A 93 -56.53 -20.88 11.24
CA ALA A 93 -56.44 -20.98 12.71
C ALA A 93 -55.14 -21.64 13.25
N ASN A 94 -54.41 -22.34 12.38
CA ASN A 94 -53.13 -23.01 12.64
C ASN A 94 -51.93 -22.33 11.93
N ALA A 95 -52.09 -21.08 11.47
CA ALA A 95 -51.06 -20.35 10.75
C ALA A 95 -49.83 -20.06 11.63
N THR A 96 -48.68 -20.57 11.22
CA THR A 96 -47.37 -20.27 11.81
C THR A 96 -46.77 -19.02 11.15
N LEU A 97 -45.78 -18.37 11.79
CA LEU A 97 -45.05 -17.22 11.20
C LEU A 97 -44.56 -17.52 9.76
N PHE A 98 -44.22 -18.79 9.49
CA PHE A 98 -43.81 -19.29 8.18
C PHE A 98 -44.92 -19.17 7.11
N SER A 99 -46.17 -19.52 7.44
CA SER A 99 -47.29 -19.41 6.50
C SER A 99 -47.58 -17.97 6.06
N TYR A 100 -47.18 -16.98 6.87
CA TYR A 100 -47.29 -15.55 6.54
C TYR A 100 -46.09 -14.99 5.76
N LEU A 101 -44.86 -15.42 6.09
CA LEU A 101 -43.63 -14.88 5.51
C LEU A 101 -43.22 -15.55 4.20
N LEU A 102 -43.51 -16.85 4.01
CA LEU A 102 -43.11 -17.61 2.83
C LEU A 102 -43.63 -17.01 1.50
N PRO A 103 -44.90 -16.57 1.38
CA PRO A 103 -45.39 -15.95 0.15
C PRO A 103 -44.68 -14.61 -0.15
N LYS A 104 -44.36 -13.83 0.89
CA LYS A 104 -43.66 -12.54 0.74
C LYS A 104 -42.19 -12.72 0.37
N PHE A 105 -41.54 -13.71 0.95
CA PHE A 105 -40.18 -14.11 0.58
C PHE A 105 -40.12 -14.61 -0.86
N ASN A 106 -41.07 -15.46 -1.28
CA ASN A 106 -41.17 -15.90 -2.67
C ASN A 106 -41.43 -14.73 -3.63
N ALA A 107 -42.28 -13.77 -3.27
CA ALA A 107 -42.52 -12.57 -4.07
C ALA A 107 -41.27 -11.68 -4.21
N TRP A 108 -40.51 -11.52 -3.13
CA TRP A 108 -39.23 -10.79 -3.13
C TRP A 108 -38.15 -11.50 -3.96
N ALA A 109 -38.03 -12.82 -3.85
CA ALA A 109 -37.11 -13.64 -4.64
C ALA A 109 -37.45 -13.58 -6.14
N LEU A 110 -38.74 -13.57 -6.49
CA LEU A 110 -39.20 -13.38 -7.88
C LEU A 110 -38.90 -11.97 -8.41
N GLN A 111 -39.00 -10.93 -7.58
CA GLN A 111 -38.65 -9.56 -7.96
C GLN A 111 -37.15 -9.41 -8.28
N LEU A 112 -36.26 -10.08 -7.53
CA LEU A 112 -34.82 -10.11 -7.80
C LEU A 112 -34.49 -10.72 -9.17
N GLY A 113 -35.22 -11.74 -9.61
CA GLY A 113 -35.05 -12.36 -10.93
C GLY A 113 -35.54 -11.48 -12.09
N SER A 114 -36.55 -10.63 -11.87
CA SER A 114 -37.19 -9.83 -12.93
C SER A 114 -36.45 -8.54 -13.32
N ASN A 115 -35.60 -7.99 -12.44
CA ASN A 115 -35.03 -6.65 -12.62
C ASN A 115 -33.62 -6.62 -13.27
N HIS A 116 -33.00 -7.77 -13.56
CA HIS A 116 -31.62 -7.82 -14.07
C HIS A 116 -31.38 -8.65 -15.34
N VAL A 117 -32.41 -9.09 -16.05
CA VAL A 117 -32.22 -9.77 -17.34
C VAL A 117 -33.22 -9.27 -18.39
N LYS A 118 -32.91 -8.13 -19.01
CA LYS A 118 -33.36 -7.85 -20.38
C LYS A 118 -32.24 -8.27 -21.34
N GLY A 119 -32.21 -9.55 -21.66
CA GLY A 119 -31.29 -10.11 -22.66
C GLY A 119 -31.07 -11.62 -22.51
N SER A 120 -31.61 -12.39 -23.46
CA SER A 120 -31.52 -13.84 -23.64
C SER A 120 -32.34 -14.72 -22.67
N ARG A 121 -33.27 -15.50 -23.24
CA ARG A 121 -34.21 -16.38 -22.55
C ARG A 121 -33.81 -17.86 -22.59
N ASP A 122 -32.57 -18.20 -22.94
CA ASP A 122 -32.15 -19.59 -23.21
C ASP A 122 -31.05 -20.14 -22.26
N GLY A 123 -30.66 -19.43 -21.21
CA GLY A 123 -29.53 -19.83 -20.36
C GLY A 123 -29.75 -21.07 -19.48
N LEU A 124 -30.96 -21.28 -18.95
CA LEU A 124 -31.19 -22.34 -17.95
C LEU A 124 -31.37 -23.75 -18.54
N GLY A 125 -31.90 -23.84 -19.77
CA GLY A 125 -32.16 -25.12 -20.44
C GLY A 125 -30.91 -25.82 -20.96
N VAL A 126 -29.90 -25.05 -21.39
CA VAL A 126 -28.63 -25.56 -21.92
C VAL A 126 -27.73 -26.13 -20.81
N ILE A 127 -27.80 -25.56 -19.60
CA ILE A 127 -27.00 -26.00 -18.43
C ILE A 127 -27.44 -27.39 -17.94
N LEU A 128 -28.73 -27.71 -18.02
CA LEU A 128 -29.25 -29.01 -17.60
C LEU A 128 -28.89 -30.14 -18.59
N GLN A 129 -28.71 -29.81 -19.87
CA GLN A 129 -28.43 -30.79 -20.92
C GLN A 129 -26.94 -31.21 -20.96
N GLN A 130 -26.02 -30.36 -20.52
CA GLN A 130 -24.57 -30.66 -20.48
C GLN A 130 -24.08 -31.36 -19.20
N LEU A 131 -24.94 -31.50 -18.17
CA LEU A 131 -24.62 -32.27 -16.96
C LEU A 131 -24.73 -33.81 -17.14
N GLN A 132 -25.12 -34.28 -18.33
CA GLN A 132 -25.30 -35.72 -18.62
C GLN A 132 -24.02 -36.46 -19.08
N GLU A 133 -22.87 -35.80 -19.25
CA GLU A 133 -21.67 -36.43 -19.84
C GLU A 133 -20.53 -36.75 -18.84
N TRP A 134 -20.81 -36.78 -17.54
CA TRP A 134 -19.89 -37.36 -16.54
C TRP A 134 -20.53 -38.65 -16.03
N ASN A 135 -19.91 -39.81 -16.28
CA ASN A 135 -20.53 -41.06 -15.83
C ASN A 135 -20.60 -41.07 -14.29
N ALA A 136 -21.81 -41.26 -13.77
CA ALA A 136 -22.11 -41.21 -12.34
C ALA A 136 -21.28 -42.20 -11.51
N GLU A 137 -20.72 -43.22 -12.16
CA GLU A 137 -19.94 -44.31 -11.57
C GLU A 137 -18.56 -43.86 -11.10
N SER A 138 -17.80 -43.10 -11.91
CA SER A 138 -16.45 -42.63 -11.54
C SER A 138 -16.50 -41.64 -10.38
N VAL A 139 -17.55 -40.81 -10.36
CA VAL A 139 -17.75 -39.81 -9.33
C VAL A 139 -18.24 -40.44 -8.02
N SER A 140 -19.07 -41.49 -8.10
CA SER A 140 -19.50 -42.26 -6.93
C SER A 140 -18.35 -43.03 -6.28
N VAL A 141 -17.39 -43.55 -7.06
CA VAL A 141 -16.19 -44.24 -6.55
C VAL A 141 -15.25 -43.28 -5.82
N LEU A 142 -15.02 -42.08 -6.36
CA LEU A 142 -14.18 -41.06 -5.72
C LEU A 142 -14.82 -40.54 -4.42
N ALA A 143 -16.13 -40.27 -4.45
CA ALA A 143 -16.92 -39.87 -3.29
C ALA A 143 -16.93 -40.96 -2.19
N GLY A 144 -17.12 -42.22 -2.59
CA GLY A 144 -17.08 -43.37 -1.68
C GLY A 144 -15.71 -43.55 -1.00
N THR A 145 -14.62 -43.28 -1.72
CA THR A 145 -13.26 -43.38 -1.18
C THR A 145 -12.94 -42.27 -0.18
N PHE A 146 -13.40 -41.04 -0.46
CA PHE A 146 -13.23 -39.88 0.43
C PHE A 146 -14.11 -39.97 1.68
N LEU A 147 -15.36 -40.44 1.56
CA LEU A 147 -16.25 -40.76 2.68
C LEU A 147 -15.64 -41.81 3.62
N ARG A 148 -15.03 -42.86 3.06
CA ARG A 148 -14.36 -43.91 3.83
C ARG A 148 -13.16 -43.40 4.62
N TRP A 149 -12.47 -42.39 4.10
CA TRP A 149 -11.37 -41.73 4.79
C TRP A 149 -11.87 -40.80 5.91
N MET A 150 -12.94 -40.02 5.68
CA MET A 150 -13.53 -39.10 6.67
C MET A 150 -14.16 -39.84 7.86
N VAL A 151 -14.99 -40.86 7.63
CA VAL A 151 -15.71 -41.58 8.69
C VAL A 151 -14.76 -42.41 9.57
N ASN A 152 -13.59 -42.78 9.04
CA ASN A 152 -12.54 -43.48 9.80
C ASN A 152 -11.62 -42.54 10.62
N GLN A 153 -11.79 -41.21 10.53
CA GLN A 153 -11.04 -40.32 11.42
C GLN A 153 -11.66 -40.34 12.83
N PRO A 154 -10.86 -40.46 13.90
CA PRO A 154 -11.36 -40.50 15.28
C PRO A 154 -12.27 -39.32 15.68
N ILE A 155 -12.15 -38.18 14.99
CA ILE A 155 -12.94 -36.96 15.22
C ILE A 155 -14.39 -37.10 14.71
N PHE A 156 -14.63 -37.92 13.68
CA PHE A 156 -15.97 -38.17 13.09
C PHE A 156 -16.59 -39.50 13.50
N SER A 157 -15.87 -40.33 14.26
CA SER A 157 -16.42 -41.49 14.96
C SER A 157 -17.34 -41.00 16.08
N LEU A 158 -18.60 -40.73 15.73
CA LEU A 158 -19.65 -40.49 16.70
C LEU A 158 -19.88 -41.82 17.43
N ALA A 159 -19.38 -41.91 18.67
CA ALA A 159 -19.86 -42.90 19.64
C ALA A 159 -21.40 -42.95 19.54
N PRO A 160 -22.01 -44.16 19.56
CA PRO A 160 -23.41 -44.32 19.24
C PRO A 160 -24.23 -43.34 20.10
N LEU A 161 -24.87 -42.38 19.43
CA LEU A 161 -25.96 -41.63 20.02
C LEU A 161 -26.91 -42.68 20.57
N LYS A 162 -26.95 -42.84 21.90
CA LYS A 162 -27.87 -43.81 22.51
C LYS A 162 -29.25 -43.56 21.93
N PRO A 163 -29.99 -44.61 21.54
CA PRO A 163 -31.37 -44.43 21.10
C PRO A 163 -32.09 -43.59 22.14
N VAL A 164 -32.75 -42.53 21.67
CA VAL A 164 -33.65 -41.71 22.48
C VAL A 164 -34.58 -42.70 23.18
N ASP A 165 -34.63 -42.64 24.51
CA ASP A 165 -35.52 -43.47 25.31
C ASP A 165 -36.94 -43.35 24.73
N PRO A 166 -37.57 -44.46 24.28
CA PRO A 166 -38.92 -44.43 23.74
C PRO A 166 -39.94 -43.83 24.70
N ALA A 167 -39.62 -43.76 26.01
CA ALA A 167 -40.43 -43.06 27.01
C ALA A 167 -40.57 -41.54 26.77
N TYR A 168 -39.79 -40.94 25.85
CA TYR A 168 -39.93 -39.53 25.45
C TYR A 168 -40.71 -39.32 24.15
N ILE A 169 -41.20 -40.39 23.50
CA ILE A 169 -42.24 -40.28 22.48
C ILE A 169 -43.56 -40.52 23.19
N VAL A 170 -44.13 -39.48 23.79
CA VAL A 170 -45.53 -39.53 24.18
C VAL A 170 -46.33 -39.43 22.88
N GLU A 171 -46.76 -40.57 22.35
CA GLU A 171 -47.97 -40.63 21.53
C GLU A 171 -49.11 -40.10 22.39
N GLY A 172 -49.51 -38.86 22.12
CA GLY A 172 -50.53 -38.14 22.85
C GLY A 172 -49.98 -37.10 23.83
N ALA A 173 -49.54 -35.94 23.32
CA ALA A 173 -49.33 -34.77 24.16
C ALA A 173 -49.61 -33.49 23.37
N PRO A 174 -50.09 -32.42 24.00
CA PRO A 174 -51.38 -32.27 24.68
C PRO A 174 -52.13 -31.00 24.22
N HIS A 175 -53.37 -30.84 24.66
CA HIS A 175 -54.06 -29.55 24.69
C HIS A 175 -53.17 -28.49 25.39
N TYR A 176 -52.91 -27.33 24.77
CA TYR A 176 -52.20 -26.22 25.43
C TYR A 176 -53.05 -24.94 25.47
N PHE A 177 -53.97 -24.92 26.43
CA PHE A 177 -54.40 -23.70 27.13
C PHE A 177 -53.39 -23.41 28.26
N GLY A 178 -52.96 -22.16 28.42
CA GLY A 178 -52.27 -21.70 29.64
C GLY A 178 -51.08 -20.79 29.39
N GLY A 179 -51.15 -19.57 29.93
CA GLY A 179 -50.14 -18.53 29.79
C GLY A 179 -48.91 -18.71 30.69
N GLY A 180 -47.85 -17.99 30.33
CA GLY A 180 -46.64 -17.80 31.13
C GLY A 180 -45.92 -16.53 30.67
N GLY A 181 -45.34 -15.77 31.60
CA GLY A 181 -44.77 -14.43 31.43
C GLY A 181 -43.54 -14.29 30.51
N ARG A 182 -43.51 -14.96 29.35
CA ARG A 182 -42.37 -14.95 28.41
C ARG A 182 -42.47 -13.81 27.40
N LEU A 183 -41.31 -13.25 27.01
CA LEU A 183 -41.22 -11.95 26.35
C LEU A 183 -41.57 -11.97 24.85
N LEU A 184 -41.19 -13.02 24.09
CA LEU A 184 -41.31 -13.02 22.60
C LEU A 184 -41.58 -14.39 21.92
N PHE A 185 -41.03 -15.52 22.41
CA PHE A 185 -41.16 -16.86 21.77
C PHE A 185 -41.20 -17.98 22.83
N SER A 186 -41.75 -19.17 22.52
CA SER A 186 -41.60 -20.38 23.36
C SER A 186 -40.89 -21.51 22.60
N MET A 187 -39.79 -22.01 23.14
CA MET A 187 -38.98 -23.12 22.58
C MET A 187 -39.43 -24.51 23.07
N GLU A 188 -40.59 -24.58 23.73
CA GLU A 188 -41.11 -25.77 24.41
C GLU A 188 -41.41 -26.95 23.46
N GLY A 189 -41.54 -26.69 22.15
CA GLY A 189 -41.66 -27.71 21.09
C GLY A 189 -40.38 -28.03 20.30
N ALA A 190 -39.26 -27.34 20.57
CA ALA A 190 -37.99 -27.62 19.89
C ALA A 190 -37.32 -28.85 20.52
N HIS A 191 -37.58 -30.04 19.97
CA HIS A 191 -36.99 -31.29 20.46
C HIS A 191 -35.46 -31.22 20.52
N GLN A 192 -34.84 -31.68 21.61
CA GLN A 192 -33.38 -31.73 21.80
C GLN A 192 -32.64 -32.52 20.68
N SER A 193 -33.34 -33.40 19.98
CA SER A 193 -32.86 -34.22 18.86
C SER A 193 -33.71 -34.04 17.58
N SER A 194 -33.63 -32.88 16.92
CA SER A 194 -34.22 -32.71 15.58
C SER A 194 -33.37 -33.40 14.49
N ARG A 195 -34.03 -34.17 13.61
CA ARG A 195 -33.40 -34.77 12.41
C ARG A 195 -32.87 -33.71 11.45
N MET A 196 -33.61 -32.62 11.28
CA MET A 196 -33.18 -31.46 10.50
C MET A 196 -32.02 -30.76 11.20
N GLY A 197 -32.05 -30.67 12.53
CA GLY A 197 -30.97 -30.05 13.26
C GLY A 197 -29.64 -30.81 13.22
N ALA A 198 -29.70 -32.14 13.23
CA ALA A 198 -28.54 -32.99 12.96
C ALA A 198 -28.00 -32.80 11.54
N ALA A 199 -28.88 -32.70 10.54
CA ALA A 199 -28.49 -32.45 9.14
C ALA A 199 -27.83 -31.07 8.96
N MET A 200 -28.33 -30.03 9.63
CA MET A 200 -27.78 -28.67 9.58
C MET A 200 -26.40 -28.55 10.25
N VAL A 201 -26.22 -29.19 11.40
CA VAL A 201 -24.91 -29.26 12.09
C VAL A 201 -23.89 -29.98 11.20
N GLY A 202 -24.29 -31.09 10.57
CA GLY A 202 -23.45 -31.82 9.61
C GLY A 202 -23.09 -30.98 8.38
N TYR A 203 -24.08 -30.28 7.80
CA TYR A 203 -23.86 -29.38 6.66
C TYR A 203 -22.85 -28.28 6.98
N LEU A 204 -23.01 -27.60 8.11
CA LEU A 204 -22.17 -26.47 8.47
C LEU A 204 -20.74 -26.91 8.85
N ALA A 205 -20.59 -28.01 9.57
CA ALA A 205 -19.27 -28.58 9.86
C ALA A 205 -18.56 -29.02 8.56
N GLY A 206 -19.30 -29.60 7.60
CA GLY A 206 -18.80 -29.92 6.27
C GLY A 206 -18.35 -28.68 5.50
N TYR A 207 -19.13 -27.59 5.53
CA TYR A 207 -18.78 -26.31 4.93
C TYR A 207 -17.46 -25.75 5.50
N PHE A 208 -17.35 -25.63 6.82
CA PHE A 208 -16.16 -25.06 7.46
C PHE A 208 -14.89 -25.89 7.19
N LEU A 209 -15.03 -27.22 7.21
CA LEU A 209 -13.91 -28.11 6.90
C LEU A 209 -13.51 -28.00 5.44
N ALA A 210 -14.48 -28.01 4.51
CA ALA A 210 -14.21 -27.89 3.09
C ALA A 210 -13.55 -26.55 2.75
N ASP A 211 -14.00 -25.45 3.36
CA ASP A 211 -13.42 -24.13 3.15
C ASP A 211 -11.99 -24.04 3.69
N CYS A 212 -11.71 -24.62 4.87
CA CYS A 212 -10.34 -24.75 5.39
C CYS A 212 -9.43 -25.62 4.50
N VAL A 213 -9.93 -26.75 3.99
CA VAL A 213 -9.16 -27.64 3.11
C VAL A 213 -8.88 -26.98 1.75
N LEU A 214 -9.88 -26.36 1.14
CA LEU A 214 -9.71 -25.62 -0.10
C LEU A 214 -8.81 -24.40 0.09
N ALA A 215 -8.91 -23.72 1.23
CA ALA A 215 -7.98 -22.67 1.61
C ALA A 215 -6.55 -23.21 1.68
N ALA A 216 -6.33 -24.34 2.34
CA ALA A 216 -5.01 -24.95 2.43
C ALA A 216 -4.42 -25.31 1.07
N LEU A 217 -5.25 -25.83 0.15
CA LEU A 217 -4.81 -26.32 -1.15
C LEU A 217 -4.67 -25.22 -2.21
N HIS A 218 -5.51 -24.18 -2.16
CA HIS A 218 -5.67 -23.26 -3.30
C HIS A 218 -5.57 -21.78 -2.96
N PHE A 219 -5.72 -21.36 -1.70
CA PHE A 219 -5.74 -19.94 -1.34
C PHE A 219 -5.30 -19.63 0.10
N PHE A 220 -4.25 -20.31 0.60
CA PHE A 220 -3.80 -20.26 1.99
C PHE A 220 -3.53 -18.83 2.49
N ALA A 221 -2.85 -18.03 1.66
CA ALA A 221 -2.51 -16.63 1.96
C ALA A 221 -3.70 -15.66 1.96
N HIS A 222 -4.89 -16.09 1.49
CA HIS A 222 -6.09 -15.26 1.42
C HIS A 222 -7.17 -15.66 2.42
N HIS A 223 -6.94 -16.74 3.17
CA HIS A 223 -7.84 -17.17 4.24
C HIS A 223 -7.40 -16.49 5.54
N GLY A 224 -8.14 -15.47 5.97
CA GLY A 224 -7.73 -14.63 7.11
C GLY A 224 -7.51 -15.44 8.38
N TYR A 225 -6.49 -15.10 9.17
CA TYR A 225 -6.12 -15.85 10.36
C TYR A 225 -7.29 -15.94 11.37
N LEU A 226 -7.90 -14.82 11.72
CA LEU A 226 -8.97 -14.79 12.71
C LEU A 226 -10.36 -15.10 12.11
N SER A 227 -10.71 -14.47 10.99
CA SER A 227 -12.04 -14.57 10.37
C SER A 227 -12.22 -15.78 9.44
N GLY A 228 -11.14 -16.44 9.04
CA GLY A 228 -11.16 -17.67 8.25
C GLY A 228 -10.73 -18.86 9.10
N TRP A 229 -9.43 -18.99 9.36
CA TRP A 229 -8.86 -20.16 10.04
C TRP A 229 -9.41 -20.39 11.45
N VAL A 230 -9.21 -19.42 12.35
CA VAL A 230 -9.64 -19.55 13.76
C VAL A 230 -11.15 -19.67 13.85
N HIS A 231 -11.89 -18.85 13.10
CA HIS A 231 -13.35 -18.87 13.07
C HIS A 231 -13.90 -20.24 12.63
N HIS A 232 -13.48 -20.77 11.48
CA HIS A 232 -14.01 -22.02 10.94
C HIS A 232 -13.60 -23.23 11.77
N ILE A 233 -12.38 -23.25 12.32
CA ILE A 233 -11.92 -24.31 13.24
C ILE A 233 -12.72 -24.26 14.55
N ALA A 234 -12.90 -23.08 15.14
CA ALA A 234 -13.65 -22.92 16.39
C ALA A 234 -15.13 -23.32 16.23
N TYR A 235 -15.78 -22.91 15.14
CA TYR A 235 -17.18 -23.26 14.89
C TYR A 235 -17.38 -24.74 14.57
N THR A 236 -16.38 -25.40 13.96
CA THR A 236 -16.39 -26.86 13.81
C THR A 236 -16.33 -27.55 15.18
N GLY A 237 -15.53 -27.03 16.12
CA GLY A 237 -15.49 -27.51 17.51
C GLY A 237 -16.80 -27.28 18.28
N VAL A 238 -17.45 -26.12 18.07
CA VAL A 238 -18.77 -25.82 18.64
C VAL A 238 -19.84 -26.77 18.10
N ALA A 239 -19.88 -27.01 16.80
CA ALA A 239 -20.77 -27.98 16.16
C ALA A 239 -20.63 -29.38 16.77
N TYR A 240 -19.38 -29.83 16.99
CA TYR A 240 -19.09 -31.10 17.66
C TYR A 240 -19.56 -31.15 19.12
N SER A 241 -19.30 -30.09 19.89
CA SER A 241 -19.72 -29.99 21.29
C SER A 241 -21.25 -30.05 21.43
N LEU A 242 -21.98 -29.33 20.57
CA LEU A 242 -23.44 -29.32 20.61
C LEU A 242 -24.06 -30.66 20.22
N ALA A 243 -23.42 -31.40 19.30
CA ALA A 243 -23.80 -32.76 18.98
C ALA A 243 -23.60 -33.72 20.17
N ARG A 244 -22.51 -33.58 20.94
CA ARG A 244 -22.25 -34.34 22.18
C ARG A 244 -23.27 -34.05 23.28
N HIS A 245 -23.81 -32.84 23.33
CA HIS A 245 -24.72 -32.38 24.39
C HIS A 245 -26.21 -32.46 24.03
N HIS A 246 -26.58 -33.10 22.91
CA HIS A 246 -27.98 -33.25 22.47
C HIS A 246 -28.75 -31.91 22.39
N THR A 247 -28.11 -30.87 21.86
CA THR A 247 -28.71 -29.52 21.71
C THR A 247 -28.78 -29.09 20.23
N LEU A 248 -28.96 -30.06 19.33
CA LEU A 248 -28.82 -29.89 17.88
C LEU A 248 -29.90 -28.98 17.24
N SER A 249 -31.12 -29.03 17.75
CA SER A 249 -32.21 -28.13 17.34
C SER A 249 -31.93 -26.68 17.71
N LEU A 250 -31.33 -26.45 18.87
CA LEU A 250 -30.94 -25.12 19.33
C LEU A 250 -29.89 -24.51 18.41
N PHE A 251 -28.89 -25.29 17.98
CA PHE A 251 -27.90 -24.80 17.02
C PHE A 251 -28.53 -24.36 15.70
N SER A 252 -29.50 -25.12 15.23
CA SER A 252 -30.14 -24.93 13.93
C SER A 252 -30.99 -23.67 13.91
N ILE A 253 -31.73 -23.45 14.99
CA ILE A 253 -32.52 -22.23 15.20
C ILE A 253 -31.59 -21.03 15.42
N CYS A 254 -30.54 -21.14 16.23
CA CYS A 254 -29.63 -20.02 16.51
C CYS A 254 -28.74 -19.66 15.32
N VAL A 255 -27.95 -20.60 14.79
CA VAL A 255 -26.98 -20.31 13.71
C VAL A 255 -27.69 -19.97 12.42
N GLY A 256 -28.74 -20.70 12.09
CA GLY A 256 -29.44 -20.42 10.85
C GLY A 256 -30.32 -19.15 10.93
N THR A 257 -30.68 -18.63 12.11
CA THR A 257 -31.26 -17.27 12.22
C THR A 257 -30.20 -16.17 12.15
N PHE A 258 -28.93 -16.48 12.41
CA PHE A 258 -27.81 -15.52 12.38
C PHE A 258 -27.24 -15.34 10.96
N GLU A 259 -27.22 -16.41 10.15
CA GLU A 259 -26.68 -16.41 8.79
C GLU A 259 -27.41 -15.57 7.72
N PRO A 260 -28.71 -15.25 7.78
CA PRO A 260 -29.35 -14.42 6.75
C PRO A 260 -28.70 -13.05 6.56
N SER A 261 -28.03 -12.51 7.58
CA SER A 261 -27.28 -11.24 7.46
C SER A 261 -26.07 -11.35 6.52
N THR A 262 -25.43 -12.51 6.38
CA THR A 262 -24.27 -12.69 5.49
C THR A 262 -24.65 -12.77 4.01
N ILE A 263 -25.94 -12.98 3.69
CA ILE A 263 -26.47 -12.86 2.32
C ILE A 263 -26.21 -11.48 1.74
N PHE A 264 -26.45 -10.41 2.52
CA PHE A 264 -26.24 -9.04 2.05
C PHE A 264 -24.76 -8.71 1.86
N LEU A 265 -23.88 -9.28 2.70
CA LEU A 265 -22.44 -9.15 2.55
C LEU A 265 -21.97 -9.89 1.28
N ALA A 266 -22.38 -11.13 1.10
CA ALA A 266 -22.01 -11.94 -0.06
C ALA A 266 -22.54 -11.34 -1.37
N LEU A 267 -23.80 -10.86 -1.40
CA LEU A 267 -24.35 -10.15 -2.55
C LEU A 267 -23.58 -8.87 -2.87
N GLY A 268 -23.17 -8.10 -1.85
CA GLY A 268 -22.35 -6.90 -2.06
C GLY A 268 -20.93 -7.20 -2.59
N HIS A 269 -20.44 -8.42 -2.40
CA HIS A 269 -19.18 -8.88 -2.97
C HIS A 269 -19.33 -9.46 -4.39
N LEU A 270 -20.41 -10.19 -4.66
CA LEU A 270 -20.71 -10.75 -5.98
C LEU A 270 -21.16 -9.69 -6.97
N PHE A 271 -21.99 -8.75 -6.50
CA PHE A 271 -22.52 -7.64 -7.26
C PHE A 271 -22.21 -6.34 -6.50
N PRO A 272 -21.06 -5.70 -6.75
CA PRO A 272 -20.67 -4.48 -6.05
C PRO A 272 -21.75 -3.38 -6.09
N ALA A 273 -22.54 -3.32 -7.18
CA ALA A 273 -23.66 -2.40 -7.34
C ALA A 273 -24.84 -2.67 -6.37
N ALA A 274 -24.99 -3.91 -5.90
CA ALA A 274 -26.02 -4.31 -4.93
C ALA A 274 -25.55 -4.16 -3.47
N ARG A 275 -24.32 -3.70 -3.23
CA ARG A 275 -23.75 -3.59 -1.88
C ARG A 275 -24.49 -2.52 -1.07
N CYS A 276 -25.09 -2.95 0.04
CA CYS A 276 -25.71 -2.05 1.01
C CYS A 276 -25.20 -2.31 2.43
N ASP A 277 -24.19 -1.55 2.85
CA ASP A 277 -23.56 -1.71 4.17
C ASP A 277 -24.52 -1.42 5.34
N LEU A 278 -25.50 -0.53 5.13
CA LEU A 278 -26.52 -0.22 6.16
C LEU A 278 -27.46 -1.41 6.37
N VAL A 279 -27.96 -2.01 5.29
CA VAL A 279 -28.81 -3.21 5.35
C VAL A 279 -28.04 -4.37 5.97
N PHE A 280 -26.78 -4.59 5.57
CA PHE A 280 -25.92 -5.58 6.22
C PHE A 280 -25.74 -5.28 7.72
N GLY A 281 -25.38 -4.06 8.10
CA GLY A 281 -25.16 -3.69 9.49
C GLY A 281 -26.42 -3.80 10.36
N THR A 282 -27.57 -3.34 9.86
CA THR A 282 -28.86 -3.44 10.58
C THR A 282 -29.31 -4.88 10.72
N THR A 283 -29.22 -5.69 9.67
CA THR A 283 -29.60 -7.11 9.74
C THR A 283 -28.63 -7.90 10.63
N PHE A 284 -27.33 -7.59 10.60
CA PHE A 284 -26.35 -8.16 11.52
C PHE A 284 -26.68 -7.81 12.98
N PHE A 285 -26.99 -6.55 13.28
CA PHE A 285 -27.36 -6.12 14.64
C PHE A 285 -28.60 -6.86 15.15
N VAL A 286 -29.68 -6.86 14.36
CA VAL A 286 -30.95 -7.48 14.77
C VAL A 286 -30.79 -8.99 14.95
N LEU A 287 -30.19 -9.67 13.97
CA LEU A 287 -30.13 -11.13 13.96
C LEU A 287 -29.01 -11.68 14.85
N ARG A 288 -27.85 -11.02 14.94
CA ARG A 288 -26.68 -11.58 15.64
C ARG A 288 -26.39 -10.99 17.01
N ILE A 289 -26.94 -9.80 17.32
CA ILE A 289 -26.80 -9.16 18.63
C ILE A 289 -28.10 -9.27 19.42
N VAL A 290 -29.18 -8.66 18.92
CA VAL A 290 -30.45 -8.59 19.64
C VAL A 290 -31.04 -9.98 19.83
N LEU A 291 -31.19 -10.75 18.75
CA LEU A 291 -31.77 -12.09 18.83
C LEU A 291 -30.89 -13.06 19.64
N CYS A 292 -29.56 -12.95 19.53
CA CYS A 292 -28.63 -13.74 20.35
C CYS A 292 -28.76 -13.43 21.85
N ALA A 293 -28.88 -12.15 22.22
CA ALA A 293 -29.11 -11.74 23.60
C ALA A 293 -30.47 -12.21 24.14
N LEU A 294 -31.52 -12.19 23.31
CA LEU A 294 -32.84 -12.72 23.65
C LEU A 294 -32.81 -14.23 23.88
N PHE A 295 -32.14 -15.00 23.01
CA PHE A 295 -31.94 -16.42 23.23
C PHE A 295 -31.12 -16.67 24.50
N LEU A 296 -30.03 -15.93 24.72
CA LEU A 296 -29.23 -16.07 25.93
C LEU A 296 -30.06 -15.84 27.19
N HIS A 297 -30.91 -14.81 27.21
CA HIS A 297 -31.82 -14.54 28.33
C HIS A 297 -32.82 -15.69 28.55
N GLU A 298 -33.47 -16.18 27.49
CA GLU A 298 -34.42 -17.30 27.60
C GLU A 298 -33.76 -18.57 28.15
N PHE A 299 -32.56 -18.92 27.66
CA PHE A 299 -31.85 -20.12 28.09
C PHE A 299 -31.24 -20.00 29.48
N ALA A 300 -30.75 -18.81 29.86
CA ALA A 300 -30.15 -18.56 31.16
C ALA A 300 -31.18 -18.52 32.29
N PHE A 301 -32.37 -17.95 32.05
CA PHE A 301 -33.33 -17.67 33.12
C PHE A 301 -34.59 -18.54 33.08
N ASN A 302 -35.03 -19.00 31.91
CA ASN A 302 -36.31 -19.70 31.76
C ASN A 302 -36.17 -21.22 31.52
N HIS A 303 -34.97 -21.70 31.20
CA HIS A 303 -34.68 -23.14 31.01
C HIS A 303 -33.43 -23.64 31.77
N PRO A 304 -33.28 -23.41 33.09
CA PRO A 304 -32.01 -23.62 33.80
C PRO A 304 -31.60 -25.09 34.03
N ARG A 305 -32.49 -26.08 33.83
CA ARG A 305 -32.22 -27.48 34.22
C ARG A 305 -31.48 -28.35 33.18
N ASN A 306 -31.16 -27.85 31.98
CA ASN A 306 -30.43 -28.69 30.99
C ASN A 306 -29.67 -27.90 29.89
N THR A 307 -29.09 -26.73 30.21
CA THR A 307 -28.68 -25.73 29.20
C THR A 307 -27.28 -25.15 29.37
N GLY A 308 -26.43 -25.70 30.25
CA GLY A 308 -25.10 -25.16 30.53
C GLY A 308 -24.24 -24.91 29.27
N GLY A 309 -24.22 -25.87 28.33
CA GLY A 309 -23.52 -25.71 27.06
C GLY A 309 -24.15 -24.68 26.10
N ALA A 310 -25.48 -24.54 26.13
CA ALA A 310 -26.20 -23.57 25.32
C ALA A 310 -25.91 -22.12 25.75
N THR A 311 -25.97 -21.86 27.06
CA THR A 311 -25.70 -20.53 27.64
C THR A 311 -24.24 -20.11 27.43
N GLN A 312 -23.29 -21.04 27.58
CA GLN A 312 -21.87 -20.78 27.29
C GLN A 312 -21.64 -20.47 25.81
N THR A 313 -22.25 -21.25 24.91
CA THR A 313 -22.11 -21.06 23.46
C THR A 313 -22.72 -19.73 23.01
N LEU A 314 -23.92 -19.38 23.47
CA LEU A 314 -24.59 -18.12 23.15
C LEU A 314 -23.81 -16.91 23.70
N SER A 315 -23.21 -17.03 24.89
CA SER A 315 -22.34 -15.98 25.46
C SER A 315 -21.08 -15.76 24.63
N ALA A 316 -20.44 -16.83 24.16
CA ALA A 316 -19.28 -16.73 23.27
C ALA A 316 -19.65 -16.12 21.91
N CYS A 317 -20.79 -16.54 21.33
CA CYS A 317 -21.30 -15.99 20.08
C CYS A 317 -21.63 -14.49 20.21
N LEU A 318 -22.32 -14.08 21.28
CA LEU A 318 -22.65 -12.68 21.52
C LEU A 318 -21.40 -11.82 21.67
N THR A 319 -20.36 -12.32 22.34
CA THR A 319 -19.08 -11.63 22.50
C THR A 319 -18.39 -11.41 21.14
N LEU A 320 -18.26 -12.48 20.35
CA LEU A 320 -17.62 -12.42 19.02
C LEU A 320 -18.40 -11.51 18.06
N HIS A 321 -19.73 -11.65 18.02
CA HIS A 321 -20.57 -10.83 17.16
C HIS A 321 -20.58 -9.36 17.59
N SER A 322 -20.51 -9.06 18.89
CA SER A 322 -20.42 -7.68 19.38
C SER A 322 -19.14 -7.01 18.91
N TYR A 323 -18.01 -7.74 18.93
CA TYR A 323 -16.74 -7.25 18.39
C TYR A 323 -16.82 -6.98 16.87
N TRP A 324 -17.39 -7.90 16.09
CA TRP A 324 -17.56 -7.68 14.65
C TRP A 324 -18.53 -6.54 14.33
N PHE A 325 -19.61 -6.40 15.10
CA PHE A 325 -20.54 -5.29 14.93
C PHE A 325 -19.86 -3.94 15.20
N PHE A 326 -19.00 -3.87 16.22
CA PHE A 326 -18.17 -2.70 16.46
C PHE A 326 -17.29 -2.35 15.25
N LEU A 327 -16.66 -3.34 14.61
CA LEU A 327 -15.88 -3.12 13.38
C LEU A 327 -16.74 -2.64 12.21
N ILE A 328 -17.97 -3.17 12.06
CA ILE A 328 -18.93 -2.74 11.03
C ILE A 328 -19.29 -1.25 11.24
N VAL A 329 -19.65 -0.87 12.46
CA VAL A 329 -19.99 0.52 12.82
C VAL A 329 -18.82 1.46 12.55
N GLN A 330 -17.60 1.08 12.97
CA GLN A 330 -16.39 1.86 12.65
C GLN A 330 -16.18 2.02 11.14
N GLY A 331 -16.45 0.98 10.35
CA GLY A 331 -16.37 1.02 8.90
C GLY A 331 -17.39 1.98 8.27
N VAL A 332 -18.65 1.92 8.71
CA VAL A 332 -19.73 2.82 8.25
C VAL A 332 -19.42 4.26 8.61
N VAL A 333 -18.95 4.55 9.83
CA VAL A 333 -18.56 5.90 10.26
C VAL A 333 -17.39 6.44 9.42
N ARG A 334 -16.38 5.62 9.13
CA ARG A 334 -15.26 6.00 8.26
C ARG A 334 -15.73 6.35 6.85
N ARG A 335 -16.61 5.54 6.26
CA ARG A 335 -17.15 5.78 4.91
C ARG A 335 -18.09 6.98 4.84
N ALA A 336 -18.93 7.18 5.86
CA ALA A 336 -19.77 8.38 5.96
C ALA A 336 -18.95 9.67 6.04
N LYS A 337 -17.85 9.66 6.82
CA LYS A 337 -16.89 10.77 6.88
C LYS A 337 -16.22 11.03 5.52
N ARG A 338 -15.85 9.97 4.78
CA ARG A 338 -15.26 10.07 3.43
C ARG A 338 -16.27 10.63 2.42
N ALA A 339 -17.49 10.10 2.39
CA ALA A 339 -18.56 10.60 1.53
C ALA A 339 -18.92 12.06 1.83
N GLY A 340 -18.88 12.48 3.11
CA GLY A 340 -19.03 13.88 3.50
C GLY A 340 -17.93 14.78 2.92
N LYS A 341 -16.66 14.33 2.95
CA LYS A 341 -15.52 15.04 2.34
C LYS A 341 -15.59 15.08 0.81
N GLU A 342 -16.01 13.99 0.16
CA GLU A 342 -16.18 13.91 -1.30
C GLU A 342 -17.35 14.76 -1.78
N LYS A 343 -18.48 14.79 -1.04
CA LYS A 343 -19.63 15.65 -1.32
C LYS A 343 -19.29 17.14 -1.10
N ALA A 344 -18.46 17.45 -0.11
CA ALA A 344 -17.91 18.79 0.07
C ALA A 344 -17.02 19.19 -1.12
N LYS A 345 -16.08 18.33 -1.55
CA LYS A 345 -15.27 18.54 -2.76
C LYS A 345 -16.12 18.69 -4.03
N ALA A 346 -17.17 17.88 -4.20
CA ALA A 346 -18.06 17.94 -5.35
C ALA A 346 -18.92 19.21 -5.36
N ASN A 347 -19.41 19.66 -4.20
CA ASN A 347 -20.11 20.94 -4.09
C ASN A 347 -19.17 22.12 -4.37
N THR A 348 -17.92 22.08 -3.90
CA THR A 348 -16.91 23.09 -4.25
C THR A 348 -16.61 23.08 -5.75
N LYS A 349 -16.49 21.90 -6.37
CA LYS A 349 -16.25 21.78 -7.81
C LYS A 349 -17.45 22.25 -8.65
N LYS A 350 -18.68 21.99 -8.20
CA LYS A 350 -19.92 22.46 -8.85
C LYS A 350 -20.12 23.96 -8.69
N LEU A 351 -19.77 24.54 -7.54
CA LEU A 351 -19.75 25.99 -7.33
C LEU A 351 -18.74 26.68 -8.26
N VAL A 352 -17.58 26.06 -8.49
CA VAL A 352 -16.57 26.56 -9.45
C VAL A 352 -17.06 26.43 -10.90
N GLN A 353 -17.73 25.33 -11.25
CA GLN A 353 -18.28 25.11 -12.60
C GLN A 353 -19.49 26.00 -12.93
N ASP A 354 -20.37 26.25 -11.97
CA ASP A 354 -21.51 27.16 -12.11
C ASP A 354 -21.05 28.63 -12.18
N GLN A 355 -19.88 28.96 -11.61
CA GLN A 355 -19.22 30.26 -11.83
C GLN A 355 -18.59 30.36 -13.23
N GLU A 356 -17.94 29.30 -13.72
CA GLU A 356 -17.33 29.27 -15.07
C GLU A 356 -18.36 29.29 -16.21
N GLN A 357 -19.57 28.74 -16.04
CA GLN A 357 -20.62 28.80 -17.08
C GLN A 357 -21.36 30.14 -17.17
N SER A 358 -21.19 31.04 -16.19
CA SER A 358 -21.77 32.39 -16.21
C SER A 358 -20.92 33.41 -16.99
N GLU A 359 -19.71 33.03 -17.42
CA GLU A 359 -18.77 33.91 -18.12
C GLU A 359 -18.41 33.37 -19.53
N VAL A 360 -19.34 33.47 -20.48
CA VAL A 360 -18.99 33.38 -21.92
C VAL A 360 -19.65 34.54 -22.67
N PRO A 361 -18.90 35.57 -23.12
CA PRO A 361 -19.39 36.51 -24.11
C PRO A 361 -19.17 35.95 -25.52
N GLN A 362 -20.26 35.86 -26.27
CA GLN A 362 -20.29 35.62 -27.71
C GLN A 362 -19.56 36.75 -28.46
N LYS A 363 -18.62 36.39 -29.33
CA LYS A 363 -17.84 37.32 -30.17
C LYS A 363 -18.69 37.99 -31.27
N ASP A 364 -18.58 39.31 -31.30
CA ASP A 364 -18.59 40.26 -32.42
C ASP A 364 -19.63 40.15 -33.56
N LYS A 365 -20.45 41.20 -33.67
CA LYS A 365 -20.69 41.92 -34.93
C LYS A 365 -20.89 43.43 -34.70
N ILE A 366 -19.88 44.18 -35.14
CA ILE A 366 -19.98 45.37 -36.01
C ILE A 366 -20.41 46.72 -35.39
N THR A 367 -19.49 47.68 -35.63
CA THR A 367 -19.61 49.16 -35.78
C THR A 367 -19.70 50.06 -34.56
N THR A 368 -18.59 50.80 -34.38
CA THR A 368 -18.51 52.27 -34.36
C THR A 368 -19.74 53.00 -33.82
N ASP A 369 -19.76 53.23 -32.53
CA ASP A 369 -19.86 54.58 -31.99
C ASP A 369 -19.52 54.56 -30.50
N ARG A 370 -18.95 55.65 -29.99
CA ARG A 370 -18.49 55.85 -28.60
C ARG A 370 -17.03 55.49 -28.31
N MET A 371 -16.15 55.99 -29.17
CA MET A 371 -14.95 56.67 -28.67
C MET A 371 -15.38 57.95 -27.93
N ASN A 372 -15.76 57.83 -26.66
CA ASN A 372 -15.65 58.85 -25.61
C ASN A 372 -16.45 58.41 -24.38
N LYS A 373 -15.77 58.33 -23.23
CA LYS A 373 -16.26 57.94 -21.89
C LYS A 373 -16.16 56.46 -21.52
N GLN A 374 -14.95 55.98 -21.26
CA GLN A 374 -14.67 55.12 -20.10
C GLN A 374 -13.16 55.01 -19.89
N SER A 375 -12.61 56.03 -19.22
CA SER A 375 -11.25 56.08 -18.70
C SER A 375 -11.24 55.92 -17.17
N ASP A 376 -12.15 55.12 -16.63
CA ASP A 376 -12.25 54.85 -15.19
C ASP A 376 -13.06 53.57 -15.03
N PHE A 377 -12.38 52.44 -14.81
CA PHE A 377 -12.82 51.21 -14.13
C PHE A 377 -11.81 50.10 -14.49
N GLN A 378 -10.55 50.27 -14.09
CA GLN A 378 -9.70 49.10 -13.83
C GLN A 378 -10.25 48.42 -12.57
N SER A 379 -11.05 47.36 -12.75
CA SER A 379 -11.42 46.47 -11.66
C SER A 379 -10.12 45.86 -11.12
N HIS A 380 -9.67 46.30 -9.95
CA HIS A 380 -8.57 45.67 -9.23
C HIS A 380 -9.02 44.25 -8.89
N ARG A 381 -8.42 43.25 -9.52
CA ARG A 381 -8.75 41.84 -9.25
C ARG A 381 -8.12 41.45 -7.92
N ALA A 382 -8.92 40.90 -7.02
CA ALA A 382 -8.44 40.47 -5.72
C ALA A 382 -7.32 39.42 -5.83
N VAL A 383 -6.20 39.62 -5.11
CA VAL A 383 -5.03 38.74 -5.17
C VAL A 383 -4.89 37.93 -3.87
N THR A 384 -4.57 36.64 -3.99
CA THR A 384 -4.33 35.77 -2.83
C THR A 384 -2.84 35.67 -2.51
N PHE A 385 -2.46 36.06 -1.30
CA PHE A 385 -1.07 35.97 -0.83
C PHE A 385 -0.90 34.72 0.04
N ASN A 386 0.20 33.99 -0.17
CA ASN A 386 0.52 32.73 0.47
C ASN A 386 1.95 32.75 1.01
N VAL A 387 2.10 32.56 2.33
CA VAL A 387 3.42 32.47 2.97
C VAL A 387 3.50 31.28 3.92
N ILE A 388 4.58 30.51 3.79
CA ILE A 388 5.00 29.47 4.72
C ILE A 388 5.77 30.15 5.84
N GLY A 389 5.32 29.97 7.07
CA GLY A 389 5.90 30.66 8.22
C GLY A 389 5.77 29.89 9.53
N PHE A 390 6.88 29.85 10.28
CA PHE A 390 6.98 29.27 11.61
C PHE A 390 7.28 30.39 12.60
N PRO A 391 6.27 30.86 13.36
CA PRO A 391 6.48 32.00 14.22
C PRO A 391 7.29 31.62 15.48
N ASP A 392 8.29 32.43 15.82
CA ASP A 392 9.12 32.26 17.05
C ASP A 392 8.29 32.19 18.33
N ASP A 393 7.29 33.08 18.46
CA ASP A 393 6.25 33.01 19.47
C ASP A 393 4.97 32.48 18.83
N LYS A 394 4.38 31.42 19.39
CA LYS A 394 3.16 30.76 18.88
C LYS A 394 1.94 31.69 18.80
N THR A 395 1.97 32.83 19.48
CA THR A 395 0.92 33.86 19.42
C THR A 395 1.11 34.85 18.27
N ASN A 396 2.27 34.85 17.63
CA ASN A 396 2.53 35.67 16.46
C ASN A 396 1.79 35.11 15.23
N THR A 397 1.50 36.01 14.31
CA THR A 397 0.80 35.73 13.04
C THR A 397 1.55 36.40 11.90
N TYR A 398 1.23 36.06 10.65
CA TYR A 398 1.80 36.73 9.49
C TYR A 398 0.83 37.74 8.88
N ALA A 399 1.36 38.74 8.20
CA ALA A 399 0.61 39.67 7.37
C ALA A 399 1.40 39.98 6.11
N VAL A 400 0.72 40.36 5.03
CA VAL A 400 1.35 40.98 3.87
C VAL A 400 1.25 42.50 4.00
N GLU A 401 2.35 43.19 3.78
CA GLU A 401 2.41 44.65 3.68
C GLU A 401 2.41 45.06 2.21
N ILE A 402 1.39 45.82 1.80
CA ILE A 402 1.23 46.36 0.44
C ILE A 402 0.99 47.85 0.58
N ASN A 403 1.76 48.69 -0.11
CA ASN A 403 1.61 50.14 -0.05
C ASN A 403 1.56 50.71 1.40
N LYS A 404 2.38 50.15 2.30
CA LYS A 404 2.46 50.44 3.76
C LYS A 404 1.20 50.07 4.59
N LYS A 405 0.23 49.39 4.00
CA LYS A 405 -0.94 48.82 4.71
C LYS A 405 -0.68 47.36 5.05
N LEU A 406 -1.13 46.93 6.22
CA LEU A 406 -0.98 45.56 6.71
C LEU A 406 -2.27 44.76 6.51
N HIS A 407 -2.17 43.62 5.83
CA HIS A 407 -3.27 42.70 5.59
C HIS A 407 -2.98 41.37 6.32
N PRO A 408 -3.64 41.09 7.46
CA PRO A 408 -3.38 39.88 8.24
C PRO A 408 -3.69 38.59 7.48
N LEU A 409 -2.75 37.65 7.50
CA LEU A 409 -2.86 36.31 6.92
C LEU A 409 -3.41 35.35 7.97
N LYS A 410 -4.12 34.31 7.51
CA LYS A 410 -4.76 33.31 8.38
C LYS A 410 -4.20 31.93 8.11
N THR A 411 -4.11 31.13 9.17
CA THR A 411 -3.83 29.70 9.09
C THR A 411 -4.76 28.95 10.05
N SER A 412 -4.78 27.63 9.94
CA SER A 412 -5.53 26.69 10.78
C SER A 412 -4.64 25.49 11.10
N LYS A 413 -5.08 24.62 12.01
CA LYS A 413 -4.38 23.35 12.27
C LYS A 413 -4.13 22.53 11.00
N ASP A 414 -5.07 22.58 10.05
CA ASP A 414 -5.02 21.81 8.81
C ASP A 414 -4.20 22.49 7.70
N THR A 415 -3.95 23.80 7.79
CA THR A 415 -3.21 24.57 6.77
C THR A 415 -1.80 24.94 7.23
N PHE A 416 -1.55 25.02 8.54
CA PHE A 416 -0.24 25.31 9.11
C PHE A 416 0.83 24.35 8.56
N PRO A 417 1.99 24.85 8.10
CA PRO A 417 2.53 26.21 8.27
C PRO A 417 2.18 27.23 7.18
N LEU A 418 1.22 26.96 6.29
CA LEU A 418 0.80 27.89 5.25
C LEU A 418 -0.18 28.94 5.80
N TRP A 419 0.10 30.21 5.57
CA TRP A 419 -0.73 31.36 5.93
C TRP A 419 -1.19 32.08 4.67
N SER A 420 -2.49 32.36 4.57
CA SER A 420 -3.08 32.95 3.37
C SER A 420 -4.07 34.06 3.67
N ALA A 421 -4.19 35.03 2.76
CA ALA A 421 -5.32 35.96 2.68
C ALA A 421 -5.56 36.40 1.25
N ASN A 422 -6.82 36.65 0.95
CA ASN A 422 -7.24 37.33 -0.25
C ASN A 422 -7.35 38.84 0.03
N VAL A 423 -6.68 39.66 -0.77
CA VAL A 423 -6.62 41.12 -0.63
C VAL A 423 -7.31 41.75 -1.84
N ALA A 424 -8.48 42.34 -1.60
CA ALA A 424 -9.37 42.83 -2.66
C ALA A 424 -8.82 44.05 -3.42
N ASP A 425 -8.01 44.88 -2.76
CA ASP A 425 -7.42 46.11 -3.30
C ASP A 425 -5.98 45.94 -3.80
N ALA A 426 -5.46 44.72 -3.83
CA ALA A 426 -4.14 44.41 -4.38
C ALA A 426 -4.20 44.13 -5.89
N SER A 427 -3.07 44.37 -6.57
CA SER A 427 -2.83 44.10 -7.98
C SER A 427 -1.53 43.33 -8.15
N ALA A 428 -1.38 42.56 -9.22
CA ALA A 428 -0.12 41.90 -9.57
C ALA A 428 1.03 42.89 -9.88
N SER A 429 0.71 44.17 -10.12
CA SER A 429 1.71 45.23 -10.25
C SER A 429 2.24 45.76 -8.91
N ASP A 430 1.62 45.38 -7.79
CA ASP A 430 2.01 45.88 -6.47
C ASP A 430 3.33 45.25 -5.99
N SER A 431 4.17 46.08 -5.36
CA SER A 431 5.26 45.61 -4.53
C SER A 431 4.73 45.24 -3.15
N TYR A 432 5.16 44.09 -2.63
CA TYR A 432 4.71 43.58 -1.35
C TYR A 432 5.85 42.95 -0.55
N ARG A 433 5.63 42.73 0.74
CA ARG A 433 6.52 41.94 1.60
C ARG A 433 5.76 41.34 2.76
N TYR A 434 6.26 40.25 3.31
CA TYR A 434 5.66 39.65 4.49
C TYR A 434 6.22 40.26 5.78
N VAL A 435 5.37 40.30 6.80
CA VAL A 435 5.74 40.71 8.16
C VAL A 435 5.16 39.74 9.17
N GLN A 436 5.81 39.65 10.31
CA GLN A 436 5.30 38.94 11.47
C GLN A 436 4.70 39.94 12.47
N LEU A 437 3.50 39.65 12.95
CA LEU A 437 2.75 40.46 13.91
C LEU A 437 2.64 39.73 15.24
N ASN A 438 2.82 40.45 16.35
CA ASN A 438 2.53 39.91 17.68
C ASN A 438 1.03 39.89 18.00
N LYS A 439 0.67 39.37 19.19
CA LYS A 439 -0.72 39.34 19.69
C LYS A 439 -1.41 40.72 19.71
N LYS A 440 -0.66 41.82 19.82
CA LYS A 440 -1.17 43.21 19.75
C LYS A 440 -1.21 43.77 18.32
N LYS A 441 -1.03 42.92 17.30
CA LYS A 441 -0.94 43.27 15.87
C LYS A 441 0.17 44.27 15.53
N LYS A 442 1.22 44.34 16.35
CA LYS A 442 2.41 45.15 16.04
C LYS A 442 3.43 44.30 15.30
N VAL A 443 4.08 44.90 14.29
CA VAL A 443 5.18 44.28 13.55
C VAL A 443 6.34 43.98 14.50
N VAL A 444 6.78 42.72 14.52
CA VAL A 444 7.93 42.24 15.30
C VAL A 444 9.08 41.75 14.43
N SER A 445 8.77 41.33 13.20
CA SER A 445 9.75 40.98 12.18
C SER A 445 9.21 41.36 10.80
N ARG A 446 10.10 41.66 9.86
CA ARG A 446 9.78 42.22 8.54
C ARG A 446 10.83 41.74 7.55
N GLU A 447 10.39 41.28 6.37
CA GLU A 447 11.30 40.98 5.27
C GLU A 447 12.08 42.24 4.87
N GLU A 448 13.40 42.12 4.75
CA GLU A 448 14.31 43.23 4.42
C GLU A 448 14.27 43.59 2.92
N PHE A 449 13.66 42.74 2.10
CA PHE A 449 13.46 42.93 0.67
C PHE A 449 11.98 43.14 0.33
N GLN A 450 11.74 43.60 -0.89
CA GLN A 450 10.41 43.67 -1.49
C GLN A 450 10.27 42.56 -2.53
N ARG A 451 9.06 42.04 -2.67
CA ARG A 451 8.65 41.04 -3.64
C ARG A 451 7.80 41.70 -4.72
N GLN A 452 7.79 41.08 -5.89
CA GLN A 452 6.96 41.45 -7.04
C GLN A 452 6.42 40.17 -7.67
N PHE A 453 5.31 40.28 -8.38
CA PHE A 453 4.76 39.16 -9.13
C PHE A 453 5.59 38.95 -10.41
N ASP A 454 5.77 37.69 -10.78
CA ASP A 454 6.43 37.33 -12.04
C ASP A 454 5.50 37.54 -13.25
N ASP A 455 4.18 37.58 -13.03
CA ASP A 455 3.14 37.72 -14.05
C ASP A 455 2.13 38.81 -13.65
N GLU A 456 1.94 39.83 -14.51
CA GLU A 456 0.98 40.92 -14.33
C GLU A 456 -0.49 40.44 -14.33
N GLY A 457 -0.76 39.19 -14.74
CA GLY A 457 -2.06 38.54 -14.68
C GLY A 457 -2.31 37.69 -13.43
N ALA A 458 -1.33 37.55 -12.54
CA ALA A 458 -1.40 36.62 -11.41
C ALA A 458 -2.53 36.96 -10.42
N THR A 459 -3.35 35.97 -10.07
CA THR A 459 -4.42 36.09 -9.06
C THR A 459 -4.01 35.55 -7.69
N ALA A 460 -2.82 34.96 -7.60
CA ALA A 460 -2.24 34.48 -6.35
C ALA A 460 -0.70 34.48 -6.42
N THR A 461 -0.05 34.63 -5.27
CA THR A 461 1.38 34.31 -5.13
C THR A 461 1.57 32.80 -5.09
N LEU A 462 2.78 32.35 -5.42
CA LEU A 462 3.25 31.00 -5.05
C LEU A 462 3.23 30.84 -3.52
N ASN A 463 3.40 29.60 -3.04
CA ASN A 463 3.66 29.31 -1.63
C ASN A 463 5.10 29.76 -1.28
N GLU A 464 5.24 31.04 -0.94
CA GLU A 464 6.53 31.65 -0.64
C GLU A 464 6.97 31.32 0.79
N PHE A 465 8.27 31.23 1.06
CA PHE A 465 8.77 31.01 2.42
C PHE A 465 9.20 32.35 3.02
N PHE A 466 8.73 32.65 4.24
CA PHE A 466 9.07 33.91 4.91
C PHE A 466 10.58 34.10 5.04
N ASN A 467 11.09 35.28 4.64
CA ASN A 467 12.52 35.62 4.59
C ASN A 467 13.36 34.85 3.56
N ARG A 468 12.76 34.07 2.65
CA ARG A 468 13.47 33.50 1.49
C ARG A 468 13.05 34.24 0.22
N GLN A 469 13.96 34.98 -0.38
CA GLN A 469 13.63 35.87 -1.50
C GLN A 469 13.16 35.12 -2.74
N THR A 470 13.85 34.04 -3.11
CA THR A 470 13.57 33.27 -4.34
C THR A 470 12.75 32.02 -4.02
N THR A 471 11.60 31.86 -4.68
CA THR A 471 10.76 30.65 -4.56
C THR A 471 11.14 29.59 -5.62
N VAL A 472 11.36 30.03 -6.85
CA VAL A 472 11.74 29.19 -7.99
C VAL A 472 13.04 29.70 -8.59
N THR A 473 14.01 28.83 -8.73
CA THR A 473 15.34 29.10 -9.29
C THR A 473 15.46 28.45 -10.66
N ALA A 474 15.80 29.25 -11.67
CA ALA A 474 16.14 28.72 -12.99
C ALA A 474 17.42 27.88 -12.92
N LEU A 475 17.35 26.63 -13.39
CA LEU A 475 18.48 25.69 -13.38
C LEU A 475 18.98 25.46 -14.81
N PRO A 476 20.20 25.90 -15.17
CA PRO A 476 20.78 25.65 -16.49
C PRO A 476 20.83 24.16 -16.80
N GLU A 477 20.34 23.72 -17.97
CA GLU A 477 20.28 22.30 -18.30
C GLU A 477 21.67 21.67 -18.46
N ILE A 478 21.82 20.44 -17.95
CA ILE A 478 22.94 19.57 -18.35
C ILE A 478 22.50 18.86 -19.62
N LYS A 479 23.31 18.97 -20.67
CA LYS A 479 23.02 18.37 -21.97
C LYS A 479 22.71 16.88 -21.84
N GLN A 480 21.58 16.45 -22.38
CA GLN A 480 21.28 15.02 -22.56
C GLN A 480 22.17 14.46 -23.69
N ILE A 481 22.95 13.41 -23.42
CA ILE A 481 23.88 12.82 -24.42
C ILE A 481 23.57 11.36 -24.78
N TYR A 482 22.70 10.70 -24.02
CA TYR A 482 22.11 9.41 -24.36
C TYR A 482 20.59 9.49 -24.25
N GLU A 483 19.88 8.44 -24.64
CA GLU A 483 18.42 8.37 -24.53
C GLU A 483 17.95 8.79 -23.13
N ASP A 484 16.94 9.67 -23.11
CA ASP A 484 16.37 10.17 -21.89
C ASP A 484 15.43 9.10 -21.29
N ILE A 485 15.89 8.49 -20.21
CA ILE A 485 15.13 7.50 -19.44
C ILE A 485 14.72 8.05 -18.08
N ARG A 486 14.70 9.38 -17.92
CA ARG A 486 14.23 10.01 -16.70
C ARG A 486 12.80 9.54 -16.40
N PRO A 487 12.45 9.37 -15.12
CA PRO A 487 11.06 9.13 -14.75
C PRO A 487 10.20 10.33 -15.16
N THR A 488 8.90 10.07 -15.32
CA THR A 488 7.90 11.12 -15.52
C THR A 488 8.05 12.21 -14.46
N ALA A 489 7.94 13.47 -14.89
CA ALA A 489 7.99 14.61 -13.98
C ALA A 489 7.00 14.42 -12.83
N SER A 490 7.47 14.62 -11.61
CA SER A 490 6.69 14.48 -10.39
C SER A 490 6.69 15.81 -9.65
N GLU A 491 5.51 16.26 -9.22
CA GLU A 491 5.35 17.47 -8.40
C GLU A 491 6.13 17.39 -7.08
N ALA A 492 6.48 16.19 -6.61
CA ALA A 492 7.31 15.98 -5.44
C ALA A 492 8.80 16.34 -5.65
N PHE A 493 9.32 16.17 -6.88
CA PHE A 493 10.76 16.21 -7.18
C PHE A 493 11.14 17.30 -8.17
N ASP A 494 10.50 18.46 -8.04
CA ASP A 494 10.92 19.64 -8.78
C ASP A 494 12.21 20.22 -8.17
N SER A 495 13.29 20.16 -8.95
CA SER A 495 14.60 20.66 -8.53
C SER A 495 14.69 22.18 -8.51
N SER A 496 13.79 22.91 -9.18
CA SER A 496 13.83 24.37 -9.27
C SER A 496 13.48 25.07 -7.95
N GLN A 497 12.98 24.33 -6.97
CA GLN A 497 12.47 24.88 -5.72
C GLN A 497 12.96 24.09 -4.50
N ILE A 498 12.86 24.73 -3.34
CA ILE A 498 13.08 24.09 -2.03
C ILE A 498 11.73 24.01 -1.32
N ALA A 499 11.14 22.81 -1.28
CA ALA A 499 9.85 22.59 -0.64
C ALA A 499 9.98 22.55 0.90
N THR A 500 8.85 22.55 1.60
CA THR A 500 8.78 22.44 3.07
C THR A 500 8.03 21.18 3.48
N ILE A 501 8.64 20.38 4.34
CA ILE A 501 8.00 19.28 5.04
C ILE A 501 7.76 19.69 6.49
N ASN A 502 6.50 19.64 6.94
CA ASN A 502 6.12 19.82 8.33
C ASN A 502 5.53 18.51 8.88
N LEU A 503 6.18 17.99 9.91
CA LEU A 503 5.80 16.78 10.63
C LEU A 503 5.21 17.13 11.99
N THR A 504 4.17 16.41 12.42
CA THR A 504 3.61 16.52 13.78
C THR A 504 3.57 15.16 14.42
N THR A 505 4.25 14.99 15.56
CA THR A 505 4.44 13.70 16.24
C THR A 505 4.52 13.90 17.74
N ASP A 506 4.48 12.82 18.51
CA ASP A 506 4.85 12.84 19.94
C ASP A 506 6.28 13.40 20.12
N LYS A 507 6.44 14.36 21.04
CA LYS A 507 7.70 15.11 21.17
C LYS A 507 8.76 14.28 21.88
N GLU A 508 8.34 13.55 22.90
CA GLU A 508 9.17 12.72 23.74
C GLU A 508 9.71 11.54 22.92
N ALA A 509 8.84 10.86 22.16
CA ALA A 509 9.25 9.79 21.24
C ALA A 509 10.20 10.28 20.15
N PHE A 510 9.97 11.47 19.59
CA PHE A 510 10.87 12.05 18.59
C PHE A 510 12.24 12.44 19.20
N ALA A 511 12.25 13.03 20.39
CA ALA A 511 13.49 13.34 21.10
C ALA A 511 14.28 12.07 21.42
N GLU A 512 13.62 11.05 21.96
CA GLU A 512 14.21 9.75 22.20
C GLU A 512 14.78 9.15 20.91
N MET A 513 14.02 9.21 19.81
CA MET A 513 14.46 8.74 18.49
C MET A 513 15.77 9.41 18.04
N LEU A 514 15.94 10.71 18.30
CA LEU A 514 17.16 11.44 17.96
C LEU A 514 18.31 11.21 18.96
N ASP A 515 18.03 10.97 20.23
CA ASP A 515 19.06 10.83 21.28
C ASP A 515 19.76 9.46 21.27
N ASN A 516 19.15 8.45 20.66
CA ASN A 516 19.79 7.14 20.46
C ASN A 516 19.61 6.60 19.02
N PRO A 517 20.13 7.33 18.01
CA PRO A 517 19.88 7.02 16.61
C PRO A 517 20.63 5.78 16.12
N LEU A 518 21.47 5.16 16.96
CA LEU A 518 22.19 3.92 16.65
C LEU A 518 21.43 2.65 17.05
N ALA A 519 20.33 2.76 17.80
CA ALA A 519 19.51 1.61 18.15
C ALA A 519 19.00 0.90 16.89
N GLU A 520 19.17 -0.42 16.86
CA GLU A 520 18.81 -1.26 15.71
C GLU A 520 17.36 -1.75 15.75
N ASP A 521 16.74 -1.74 16.93
CA ASP A 521 15.41 -2.28 17.25
C ASP A 521 14.32 -1.21 17.43
N ARG A 522 14.56 0.02 16.95
CA ARG A 522 13.59 1.10 17.13
C ARG A 522 12.42 1.01 16.17
N GLU A 523 11.24 0.94 16.77
CA GLU A 523 9.98 1.05 16.07
C GLU A 523 9.80 2.46 15.47
N PRO A 524 9.27 2.57 14.25
CA PRO A 524 8.89 3.85 13.67
C PRO A 524 7.82 4.55 14.52
N ILE A 525 7.92 5.87 14.64
CA ILE A 525 6.93 6.68 15.35
C ILE A 525 5.85 7.19 14.39
N ASP A 526 4.62 7.33 14.88
CA ASP A 526 3.52 7.89 14.11
C ASP A 526 3.62 9.41 14.01
N ALA A 527 3.47 9.93 12.79
CA ALA A 527 3.47 11.36 12.52
C ALA A 527 2.36 11.76 11.53
N GLY A 528 1.85 12.98 11.68
CA GLY A 528 1.16 13.69 10.61
C GLY A 528 2.18 14.30 9.65
N PHE A 529 1.85 14.33 8.36
CA PHE A 529 2.74 14.81 7.30
C PHE A 529 2.08 15.91 6.48
N LYS A 530 2.84 16.96 6.20
CA LYS A 530 2.47 18.00 5.25
C LYS A 530 3.67 18.39 4.41
N PHE A 531 3.49 18.38 3.10
CA PHE A 531 4.48 18.81 2.11
C PHE A 531 3.91 20.01 1.36
N ILE A 532 4.70 21.08 1.26
CA ILE A 532 4.32 22.33 0.59
C ILE A 532 5.47 22.70 -0.35
N ASN A 533 5.21 22.64 -1.65
CA ASN A 533 6.07 23.21 -2.68
C ASN A 533 5.41 24.54 -3.17
N ALA A 534 5.93 25.16 -4.21
CA ALA A 534 5.52 26.48 -4.70
C ALA A 534 4.05 26.55 -5.13
N ASP A 535 3.46 25.45 -5.57
CA ASP A 535 2.14 25.42 -6.23
C ASP A 535 1.17 24.39 -5.62
N ASN A 536 1.65 23.49 -4.76
CA ASN A 536 0.89 22.38 -4.20
C ASN A 536 1.08 22.23 -2.68
N VAL A 537 0.03 21.70 -2.04
CA VAL A 537 0.01 21.30 -0.63
C VAL A 537 -0.50 19.87 -0.54
N TYR A 538 0.39 18.95 -0.19
CA TYR A 538 0.06 17.56 0.08
C TYR A 538 0.01 17.31 1.59
N SER A 539 -0.89 16.44 2.05
CA SER A 539 -0.96 16.05 3.46
C SER A 539 -1.37 14.59 3.63
N ALA A 540 -0.78 13.93 4.62
CA ALA A 540 -1.11 12.57 5.02
C ALA A 540 -1.25 12.49 6.55
N GLY A 541 -2.20 11.67 7.02
CA GLY A 541 -2.62 11.67 8.42
C GLY A 541 -1.78 10.76 9.32
N ASN A 542 -1.32 9.63 8.80
CA ASN A 542 -0.64 8.58 9.55
C ASN A 542 0.57 8.07 8.76
N VAL A 543 1.71 8.75 8.90
CA VAL A 543 2.99 8.28 8.35
C VAL A 543 3.87 7.71 9.46
N LYS A 544 4.76 6.78 9.08
CA LYS A 544 5.78 6.21 9.95
C LYS A 544 7.10 6.94 9.74
N LEU A 545 7.58 7.60 10.79
CA LEU A 545 8.83 8.33 10.82
C LEU A 545 9.90 7.52 11.56
N LYS A 546 11.10 7.41 10.99
CA LYS A 546 12.26 6.79 11.66
C LYS A 546 13.57 7.44 11.22
N VAL A 547 14.62 7.24 12.01
CA VAL A 547 16.01 7.51 11.59
C VAL A 547 16.41 6.51 10.49
N SER A 548 17.12 7.01 9.49
CA SER A 548 17.52 6.27 8.29
C SER A 548 19.04 6.20 8.14
N GLY A 549 19.49 5.21 7.36
CA GLY A 549 20.90 4.94 7.07
C GLY A 549 21.57 4.00 8.06
N HIS A 550 22.86 3.74 7.86
CA HIS A 550 23.67 2.89 8.74
C HIS A 550 24.80 3.68 9.38
N GLY A 551 25.82 4.05 8.59
CA GLY A 551 26.94 4.89 9.04
C GLY A 551 26.57 6.36 9.25
N SER A 552 25.64 6.88 8.43
CA SER A 552 25.17 8.26 8.52
C SER A 552 24.46 8.60 9.83
N ARG A 553 23.99 7.58 10.57
CA ARG A 553 23.36 7.73 11.88
C ARG A 553 24.35 8.24 12.93
N LYS A 554 25.67 8.12 12.70
CA LYS A 554 26.74 8.52 13.64
C LYS A 554 26.97 10.04 13.70
N TYR A 555 26.41 10.80 12.76
CA TYR A 555 26.62 12.25 12.67
C TYR A 555 25.58 13.04 13.47
N LYS A 556 25.95 14.26 13.84
CA LYS A 556 25.10 15.20 14.60
C LYS A 556 23.77 15.51 13.92
N LYS A 557 23.73 15.48 12.59
CA LYS A 557 22.50 15.57 11.80
C LYS A 557 22.22 14.20 11.16
N VAL A 558 21.14 13.57 11.60
CA VAL A 558 20.75 12.25 11.13
C VAL A 558 19.80 12.35 9.93
N SER A 559 19.88 11.34 9.05
CA SER A 559 18.90 11.16 7.96
C SER A 559 17.61 10.58 8.51
N LEU A 560 16.49 10.88 7.86
CA LEU A 560 15.16 10.38 8.25
C LEU A 560 14.53 9.61 7.08
N SER A 561 13.55 8.77 7.38
CA SER A 561 12.68 8.17 6.37
C SER A 561 11.23 8.27 6.81
N ILE A 562 10.35 8.49 5.82
CA ILE A 562 8.92 8.64 6.01
C ILE A 562 8.24 7.59 5.14
N ALA A 563 7.61 6.60 5.78
CA ALA A 563 6.80 5.60 5.10
C ALA A 563 5.31 5.94 5.24
N PHE A 564 4.59 5.88 4.14
CA PHE A 564 3.16 6.17 4.04
C PHE A 564 2.35 4.89 4.22
N ASP A 565 1.12 5.01 4.70
CA ASP A 565 0.24 3.87 4.96
C ASP A 565 -0.28 3.26 3.65
N ALA A 566 0.50 2.34 3.09
CA ALA A 566 0.15 1.60 1.89
C ALA A 566 -1.11 0.72 2.07
N GLU A 567 -1.42 0.27 3.30
CA GLU A 567 -2.63 -0.52 3.60
C GLU A 567 -3.89 0.35 3.53
N ALA A 568 -3.76 1.63 3.93
CA ALA A 568 -4.79 2.65 3.73
C ALA A 568 -4.82 3.21 2.29
N GLY A 569 -3.87 2.81 1.44
CA GLY A 569 -3.71 3.34 0.08
C GLY A 569 -3.15 4.77 0.05
N GLU A 570 -2.53 5.24 1.13
CA GLU A 570 -1.83 6.52 1.17
C GLU A 570 -0.42 6.38 0.56
N THR A 571 -0.11 7.22 -0.41
CA THR A 571 1.21 7.32 -1.04
C THR A 571 1.55 8.77 -1.30
N PHE A 572 2.83 9.12 -1.21
CA PHE A 572 3.29 10.46 -1.58
C PHE A 572 3.64 10.50 -3.07
N PHE A 573 2.72 10.99 -3.90
CA PHE A 573 2.88 11.01 -5.36
C PHE A 573 3.38 9.65 -5.88
N ASP A 574 2.59 8.61 -5.62
CA ASP A 574 2.85 7.19 -5.95
C ASP A 574 4.02 6.52 -5.20
N ARG A 575 4.62 7.20 -4.22
CA ARG A 575 5.73 6.63 -3.43
C ARG A 575 5.26 6.16 -2.06
N PRO A 576 5.57 4.90 -1.68
CA PRO A 576 5.22 4.36 -0.38
C PRO A 576 6.20 4.84 0.70
N GLU A 577 7.40 5.26 0.32
CA GLU A 577 8.42 5.76 1.24
C GLU A 577 9.29 6.80 0.54
N ILE A 578 9.68 7.84 1.29
CA ILE A 578 10.70 8.81 0.90
C ILE A 578 11.80 8.84 1.96
N LYS A 579 13.02 9.17 1.53
CA LYS A 579 14.17 9.36 2.42
C LYS A 579 14.59 10.81 2.41
N LEU A 580 14.87 11.33 3.60
CA LEU A 580 15.40 12.67 3.82
C LEU A 580 16.87 12.50 4.18
N ARG A 581 17.75 12.71 3.20
CA ARG A 581 19.19 12.58 3.38
C ARG A 581 19.77 13.85 3.98
N ALA A 582 20.50 13.69 5.07
CA ALA A 582 21.10 14.81 5.79
C ALA A 582 22.26 15.48 5.04
N GLU A 583 22.86 14.78 4.07
CA GLU A 583 24.06 15.19 3.33
C GLU A 583 25.23 15.64 4.22
N TYR A 584 25.30 15.13 5.46
CA TYR A 584 26.19 15.71 6.47
C TYR A 584 27.68 15.57 6.15
N ILE A 585 28.08 14.58 5.35
CA ILE A 585 29.49 14.39 4.96
C ILE A 585 29.88 15.36 3.83
N ASP A 586 28.91 15.80 3.01
CA ASP A 586 29.13 16.71 1.90
C ASP A 586 28.98 18.18 2.37
N PRO A 587 30.06 18.95 2.52
CA PRO A 587 29.97 20.35 2.92
C PRO A 587 29.26 21.23 1.88
N THR A 588 29.03 20.75 0.65
CA THR A 588 28.30 21.47 -0.39
C THR A 588 26.83 21.04 -0.50
N MET A 589 26.45 19.89 0.05
CA MET A 589 25.15 19.23 -0.13
C MET A 589 24.70 19.04 -1.60
N ILE A 590 25.61 19.16 -2.58
CA ILE A 590 25.32 19.18 -4.03
C ILE A 590 25.86 17.95 -4.74
N ARG A 591 26.86 17.25 -4.18
CA ARG A 591 27.55 16.16 -4.88
C ARG A 591 26.61 15.02 -5.27
N GLU A 592 25.76 14.57 -4.35
CA GLU A 592 24.76 13.53 -4.65
C GLU A 592 23.73 14.02 -5.68
N LYS A 593 23.20 15.25 -5.53
CA LYS A 593 22.24 15.82 -6.49
C LYS A 593 22.81 15.96 -7.89
N LEU A 594 24.06 16.42 -8.01
CA LEU A 594 24.78 16.52 -9.28
C LEU A 594 25.04 15.13 -9.88
N TYR A 595 25.36 14.13 -9.06
CA TYR A 595 25.54 12.75 -9.52
C TYR A 595 24.25 12.22 -10.16
N VAL A 596 23.10 12.42 -9.53
CA VAL A 596 21.78 12.07 -10.07
C VAL A 596 21.52 12.77 -11.41
N ASP A 597 21.80 14.07 -11.52
CA ASP A 597 21.63 14.81 -12.78
C ASP A 597 22.54 14.28 -13.90
N LEU A 598 23.76 13.87 -13.57
CA LEU A 598 24.69 13.26 -14.52
C LEU A 598 24.22 11.86 -14.96
N LEU A 599 23.70 11.03 -14.05
CA LEU A 599 23.12 9.72 -14.38
C LEU A 599 21.98 9.88 -15.39
N ASN A 600 21.07 10.82 -15.12
CA ASN A 600 19.95 11.14 -16.00
C ASN A 600 20.43 11.59 -17.39
N SER A 601 21.40 12.51 -17.43
CA SER A 601 22.03 13.01 -18.66
C SER A 601 22.66 11.91 -19.53
N VAL A 602 23.17 10.86 -18.89
CA VAL A 602 23.78 9.71 -19.58
C VAL A 602 22.84 8.53 -19.76
N GLY A 603 21.55 8.70 -19.53
CA GLY A 603 20.56 7.64 -19.74
C GLY A 603 20.81 6.43 -18.84
N VAL A 604 21.10 6.67 -17.56
CA VAL A 604 21.13 5.65 -16.50
C VAL A 604 20.02 5.93 -15.51
N ALA A 605 19.20 4.92 -15.22
CA ALA A 605 18.07 5.06 -14.32
C ALA A 605 18.57 5.34 -12.90
N SER A 606 18.02 6.39 -12.29
CA SER A 606 18.39 6.84 -10.96
C SER A 606 17.16 7.37 -10.24
N TYR A 607 17.18 7.35 -8.90
CA TYR A 607 16.12 7.96 -8.10
C TYR A 607 16.06 9.47 -8.33
N GLN A 608 14.88 10.06 -8.16
CA GLN A 608 14.74 11.52 -8.16
C GLN A 608 15.20 12.11 -6.83
N GLY A 609 15.66 13.36 -6.86
CA GLY A 609 16.06 14.12 -5.68
C GLY A 609 15.66 15.59 -5.74
N SER A 610 15.20 16.16 -4.63
CA SER A 610 14.87 17.59 -4.50
C SER A 610 15.16 18.07 -3.07
N TYR A 611 15.48 19.36 -2.91
CA TYR A 611 15.80 19.92 -1.60
C TYR A 611 14.53 20.25 -0.82
N VAL A 612 14.54 20.01 0.50
CA VAL A 612 13.42 20.30 1.39
C VAL A 612 13.89 20.90 2.72
N ARG A 613 13.18 21.91 3.22
CA ARG A 613 13.25 22.33 4.64
C ARG A 613 12.36 21.41 5.46
N VAL A 614 12.89 20.83 6.53
CA VAL A 614 12.15 19.91 7.40
C VAL A 614 11.88 20.57 8.75
N TYR A 615 10.64 20.49 9.20
CA TYR A 615 10.18 20.91 10.52
C TYR A 615 9.47 19.76 11.21
N VAL A 616 9.70 19.61 12.50
CA VAL A 616 9.01 18.63 13.36
C VAL A 616 8.44 19.37 14.56
N ASN A 617 7.14 19.28 14.78
CA ASN A 617 6.44 19.97 15.87
C ASN A 617 6.68 21.49 15.88
N GLY A 618 6.80 22.08 14.69
CA GLY A 618 7.10 23.49 14.48
C GLY A 618 8.57 23.89 14.73
N LYS A 619 9.45 22.95 15.07
CA LYS A 619 10.88 23.19 15.26
C LYS A 619 11.68 22.79 14.01
N PRO A 620 12.64 23.62 13.58
CA PRO A 620 13.44 23.33 12.40
C PRO A 620 14.33 22.11 12.64
N GLN A 621 14.35 21.18 11.68
CA GLN A 621 15.29 20.05 11.63
C GLN A 621 16.39 20.28 10.60
N GLY A 622 16.17 21.12 9.59
CA GLY A 622 17.21 21.51 8.65
C GLY A 622 16.86 21.37 7.18
N LEU A 623 17.85 21.62 6.33
CA LEU A 623 17.81 21.36 4.89
C LEU A 623 18.14 19.90 4.62
N TYR A 624 17.36 19.20 3.82
CA TYR A 624 17.60 17.80 3.45
C TYR A 624 17.52 17.64 1.94
N LEU A 625 18.25 16.66 1.39
CA LEU A 625 17.98 16.14 0.06
C LEU A 625 16.92 15.04 0.20
N MET A 626 15.69 15.33 -0.22
CA MET A 626 14.64 14.31 -0.32
C MET A 626 14.91 13.46 -1.54
N VAL A 627 14.93 12.13 -1.37
CA VAL A 627 15.13 11.16 -2.46
C VAL A 627 14.05 10.10 -2.45
N GLU A 628 13.71 9.61 -3.64
CA GLU A 628 12.84 8.45 -3.82
C GLU A 628 13.53 7.15 -3.37
N ASP A 629 12.77 6.22 -2.77
CA ASP A 629 13.27 4.87 -2.51
C ASP A 629 13.12 3.97 -3.75
N VAL A 630 14.21 3.30 -4.13
CA VAL A 630 14.25 2.31 -5.22
C VAL A 630 13.39 1.09 -4.85
N SER A 631 12.10 1.16 -5.11
CA SER A 631 11.07 0.21 -4.73
C SER A 631 10.20 -0.15 -5.95
N ALA A 632 9.12 -0.92 -5.76
CA ALA A 632 8.30 -1.37 -6.89
C ALA A 632 7.75 -0.19 -7.74
N PRO A 633 7.22 0.91 -7.16
CA PRO A 633 6.82 2.06 -7.95
C PRO A 633 7.95 2.72 -8.74
N PHE A 634 9.15 2.81 -8.17
CA PHE A 634 10.32 3.27 -8.92
C PHE A 634 10.60 2.39 -10.14
N ILE A 635 10.60 1.07 -9.98
CA ILE A 635 10.85 0.16 -11.09
C ILE A 635 9.74 0.27 -12.15
N MET A 636 8.47 0.34 -11.75
CA MET A 636 7.35 0.51 -12.68
C MET A 636 7.43 1.82 -13.47
N ASN A 637 7.70 2.94 -12.80
CA ASN A 637 7.62 4.27 -13.40
C ASN A 637 8.91 4.67 -14.12
N THR A 638 10.07 4.31 -13.57
CA THR A 638 11.38 4.73 -14.11
C THR A 638 11.96 3.72 -15.09
N ILE A 639 11.85 2.42 -14.80
CA ILE A 639 12.45 1.37 -15.66
C ILE A 639 11.48 0.92 -16.75
N HIS A 640 10.20 0.74 -16.39
CA HIS A 640 9.18 0.24 -17.30
C HIS A 640 8.31 1.35 -17.91
N HIS A 641 8.50 2.62 -17.52
CA HIS A 641 7.72 3.75 -18.04
C HIS A 641 6.19 3.53 -17.96
N GLY A 642 5.73 2.85 -16.90
CA GLY A 642 4.32 2.52 -16.68
C GLY A 642 3.80 1.32 -17.48
N ALA A 643 4.63 0.66 -18.31
CA ALA A 643 4.22 -0.53 -19.07
C ALA A 643 3.87 -1.71 -18.16
N ILE A 644 4.56 -1.84 -17.03
CA ILE A 644 4.20 -2.78 -15.95
C ILE A 644 3.55 -2.00 -14.82
N THR A 645 2.28 -2.31 -14.53
CA THR A 645 1.48 -1.63 -13.50
C THR A 645 1.23 -2.47 -12.25
N ASP A 646 1.60 -3.76 -12.25
CA ASP A 646 1.41 -4.67 -11.12
C ASP A 646 2.77 -5.20 -10.63
N LYS A 647 2.99 -5.15 -9.32
CA LYS A 647 4.26 -5.55 -8.68
C LYS A 647 4.58 -7.01 -8.95
N LYS A 648 3.56 -7.87 -9.13
CA LYS A 648 3.77 -9.28 -9.45
C LYS A 648 4.42 -9.46 -10.82
N ASP A 649 4.18 -8.56 -11.78
CA ASP A 649 4.69 -8.73 -13.14
C ASP A 649 6.15 -8.23 -13.27
N LEU A 650 6.69 -7.58 -12.23
CA LEU A 650 8.11 -7.23 -12.14
C LEU A 650 9.00 -8.47 -12.03
N GLY A 651 10.27 -8.29 -12.39
CA GLY A 651 11.32 -9.26 -12.05
C GLY A 651 11.90 -9.07 -10.66
N ALA A 652 12.89 -9.89 -10.33
CA ALA A 652 13.54 -9.82 -9.03
C ALA A 652 14.45 -8.57 -8.91
N LEU A 653 14.36 -7.86 -7.79
CA LEU A 653 15.25 -6.75 -7.43
C LEU A 653 16.06 -7.11 -6.20
N PHE A 654 17.37 -7.30 -6.37
CA PHE A 654 18.30 -7.54 -5.27
C PHE A 654 19.03 -6.25 -4.91
N LYS A 655 18.96 -5.86 -3.64
CA LYS A 655 19.75 -4.78 -3.06
C LYS A 655 21.08 -5.33 -2.57
N MET A 656 22.16 -4.66 -2.94
CA MET A 656 23.51 -5.00 -2.51
C MET A 656 23.94 -4.06 -1.40
N SER A 657 24.20 -4.62 -0.21
CA SER A 657 24.49 -3.83 0.99
C SER A 657 25.53 -4.55 1.87
N SER A 658 26.81 -4.20 1.77
CA SER A 658 27.83 -4.60 2.76
C SER A 658 29.18 -3.92 2.57
N GLY A 659 29.96 -3.84 3.66
CA GLY A 659 31.37 -3.45 3.65
C GLY A 659 32.29 -4.53 3.07
N LEU A 660 32.20 -4.77 1.75
CA LEU A 660 33.09 -5.59 0.88
C LEU A 660 32.62 -6.99 0.43
N HIS A 661 31.32 -7.31 0.40
CA HIS A 661 30.88 -8.69 0.05
C HIS A 661 29.92 -8.82 -1.15
N ALA A 662 29.27 -7.76 -1.65
CA ALA A 662 28.47 -7.87 -2.87
C ALA A 662 29.35 -7.62 -4.11
N THR A 663 30.21 -8.60 -4.43
CA THR A 663 31.17 -8.47 -5.54
C THR A 663 30.67 -9.05 -6.86
N MET A 664 29.52 -9.73 -6.85
CA MET A 664 29.03 -10.54 -7.98
C MET A 664 29.87 -11.79 -8.27
N GLN A 665 30.72 -12.21 -7.32
CA GLN A 665 31.39 -13.51 -7.42
C GLN A 665 30.39 -14.64 -7.21
N TYR A 666 30.57 -15.72 -7.95
CA TYR A 666 29.82 -16.95 -7.74
C TYR A 666 30.34 -17.65 -6.47
N GLU A 667 29.50 -17.75 -5.45
CA GLU A 667 29.85 -18.32 -4.13
C GLU A 667 29.41 -19.79 -4.01
N GLY A 668 28.49 -20.23 -4.86
CA GLY A 668 27.98 -21.59 -4.88
C GLY A 668 26.65 -21.71 -5.61
N ARG A 669 26.10 -22.93 -5.62
CA ARG A 669 24.90 -23.30 -6.39
C ARG A 669 23.60 -23.16 -5.60
N LYS A 670 23.67 -23.01 -4.28
CA LYS A 670 22.52 -22.96 -3.39
C LYS A 670 22.31 -21.53 -2.92
N THR A 671 21.06 -21.14 -2.72
CA THR A 671 20.70 -19.86 -2.08
C THR A 671 21.37 -19.67 -0.72
N ALA A 672 21.54 -20.75 0.06
CA ALA A 672 22.23 -20.72 1.34
C ALA A 672 23.74 -20.45 1.26
N ASP A 673 24.34 -20.49 0.07
CA ASP A 673 25.75 -20.15 -0.14
C ASP A 673 25.96 -18.62 -0.16
N TYR A 674 24.88 -17.82 -0.14
CA TYR A 674 24.90 -16.36 -0.24
C TYR A 674 24.29 -15.73 1.02
N ASP A 675 24.96 -14.71 1.55
CA ASP A 675 24.49 -13.99 2.74
C ASP A 675 23.23 -13.15 2.42
N PRO A 676 22.09 -13.37 3.10
CA PRO A 676 20.84 -12.65 2.83
C PRO A 676 20.89 -11.16 3.19
N VAL A 677 21.84 -10.73 4.04
CA VAL A 677 22.10 -9.31 4.34
C VAL A 677 22.82 -8.64 3.18
N VAL A 678 23.73 -9.37 2.52
CA VAL A 678 24.48 -8.87 1.36
C VAL A 678 23.61 -8.84 0.11
N TYR A 679 22.85 -9.92 -0.11
CA TYR A 679 22.01 -10.13 -1.30
C TYR A 679 20.52 -10.09 -0.91
N THR A 680 20.04 -8.93 -0.48
CA THR A 680 18.66 -8.77 -0.02
C THR A 680 17.69 -8.67 -1.18
N ASN A 681 16.76 -9.62 -1.32
CA ASN A 681 15.69 -9.52 -2.30
C ASN A 681 14.62 -8.51 -1.86
N LYS A 682 14.58 -7.33 -2.50
CA LYS A 682 13.65 -6.24 -2.19
C LYS A 682 12.32 -6.35 -2.94
N ILE A 683 12.34 -6.93 -4.14
CA ILE A 683 11.14 -7.21 -4.93
C ILE A 683 11.29 -8.61 -5.47
N GLN A 684 10.41 -9.53 -5.04
CA GLN A 684 10.45 -10.89 -5.55
C GLN A 684 9.98 -10.96 -7.01
N GLY A 685 8.86 -10.30 -7.33
CA GLY A 685 8.19 -10.46 -8.62
C GLY A 685 7.71 -11.90 -8.86
N ASP A 686 6.98 -12.12 -9.95
CA ASP A 686 6.62 -13.45 -10.46
C ASP A 686 7.52 -13.86 -11.66
N ASN A 687 8.62 -13.14 -11.88
CA ASN A 687 9.58 -13.37 -12.97
C ASN A 687 11.03 -13.52 -12.45
N PRO A 688 11.43 -14.72 -11.99
CA PRO A 688 10.66 -15.97 -11.96
C PRO A 688 9.82 -16.09 -10.70
N LYS A 689 8.68 -16.76 -10.83
CA LYS A 689 7.73 -17.00 -9.73
C LYS A 689 8.35 -17.72 -8.54
N ASN A 690 9.24 -18.66 -8.83
CA ASN A 690 9.88 -19.50 -7.82
C ASN A 690 11.40 -19.29 -7.88
N ASP A 691 11.99 -19.06 -6.71
CA ASP A 691 13.44 -19.03 -6.49
C ASP A 691 14.21 -18.02 -7.40
N PRO A 692 13.90 -16.71 -7.29
CA PRO A 692 14.63 -15.66 -8.02
C PRO A 692 16.13 -15.66 -7.72
N MET A 693 16.54 -16.13 -6.54
CA MET A 693 17.96 -16.24 -6.21
C MET A 693 18.65 -17.25 -7.11
N LYS A 694 18.03 -18.39 -7.42
CA LYS A 694 18.60 -19.36 -8.37
C LYS A 694 18.83 -18.78 -9.76
N GLN A 695 17.94 -17.92 -10.26
CA GLN A 695 18.16 -17.20 -11.52
C GLN A 695 19.37 -16.27 -11.41
N PHE A 696 19.49 -15.55 -10.29
CA PHE A 696 20.61 -14.64 -10.06
C PHE A 696 21.96 -15.37 -9.88
N ILE A 697 21.94 -16.54 -9.23
CA ILE A 697 23.06 -17.48 -9.16
C ILE A 697 23.48 -17.92 -10.57
N GLY A 698 22.51 -18.17 -11.46
CA GLY A 698 22.77 -18.47 -12.87
C GLY A 698 23.57 -17.35 -13.56
N PHE A 699 23.20 -16.08 -13.35
CA PHE A 699 23.94 -14.94 -13.88
C PHE A 699 25.38 -14.87 -13.35
N MET A 700 25.58 -15.04 -12.03
CA MET A 700 26.93 -15.06 -11.43
C MET A 700 27.75 -16.25 -11.91
N LYS A 701 27.11 -17.40 -12.16
CA LYS A 701 27.73 -18.59 -12.72
C LYS A 701 28.18 -18.36 -14.17
N ASP A 702 27.31 -17.81 -15.02
CA ASP A 702 27.65 -17.42 -16.39
C ASP A 702 28.86 -16.47 -16.39
N LEU A 703 28.87 -15.50 -15.48
CA LEU A 703 30.01 -14.59 -15.30
C LEU A 703 31.28 -15.32 -14.88
N GLN A 704 31.19 -16.31 -13.99
CA GLN A 704 32.33 -17.11 -13.52
C GLN A 704 32.89 -18.03 -14.61
N GLU A 705 32.04 -18.71 -15.37
CA GLU A 705 32.43 -19.71 -16.37
C GLU A 705 32.86 -19.09 -17.69
N TRP A 706 32.37 -17.88 -18.01
CA TRP A 706 32.74 -17.19 -19.25
C TRP A 706 34.23 -16.84 -19.30
N ASP A 707 34.87 -17.15 -20.44
CA ASP A 707 36.23 -16.76 -20.77
C ASP A 707 36.28 -15.32 -21.29
N PRO A 708 36.85 -14.37 -20.53
CA PRO A 708 36.89 -12.97 -20.94
C PRO A 708 37.80 -12.70 -22.13
N THR A 709 38.64 -13.65 -22.54
CA THR A 709 39.50 -13.50 -23.73
C THR A 709 38.83 -13.93 -25.03
N ALA A 710 37.65 -14.57 -24.94
CA ALA A 710 36.88 -14.98 -26.10
C ALA A 710 36.35 -13.79 -26.91
N ALA A 711 36.26 -13.98 -28.23
CA ALA A 711 35.62 -13.04 -29.15
C ALA A 711 34.08 -13.04 -28.97
N GLY A 712 33.41 -11.98 -29.41
CA GLY A 712 31.96 -11.85 -29.33
C GLY A 712 31.42 -11.54 -27.93
N GLY A 713 32.27 -11.00 -27.04
CA GLY A 713 31.91 -10.71 -25.66
C GLY A 713 30.76 -9.70 -25.55
N VAL A 714 30.72 -8.70 -26.43
CA VAL A 714 29.64 -7.69 -26.44
C VAL A 714 28.29 -8.35 -26.73
N ALA A 715 28.20 -9.19 -27.76
CA ALA A 715 26.96 -9.87 -28.11
C ALA A 715 26.51 -10.81 -26.99
N PHE A 716 27.43 -11.62 -26.45
CA PHE A 716 27.16 -12.56 -25.37
C PHE A 716 26.56 -11.88 -24.12
N TRP A 717 27.11 -10.72 -23.73
CA TRP A 717 26.66 -10.02 -22.53
C TRP A 717 25.43 -9.14 -22.75
N LYS A 718 25.16 -8.66 -23.96
CA LYS A 718 23.92 -7.93 -24.28
C LYS A 718 22.66 -8.81 -24.14
N GLU A 719 22.79 -10.13 -24.21
CA GLU A 719 21.69 -11.07 -23.96
C GLU A 719 21.46 -11.38 -22.47
N ARG A 720 22.33 -10.89 -21.57
CA ARG A 720 22.32 -11.23 -20.14
C ARG A 720 22.26 -10.03 -19.22
N LEU A 721 22.83 -8.92 -19.66
CA LEU A 721 22.98 -7.67 -18.94
C LEU A 721 22.61 -6.52 -19.89
N ASP A 722 21.95 -5.49 -19.37
CA ASP A 722 21.92 -4.17 -19.98
C ASP A 722 23.33 -3.58 -19.94
N LEU A 723 24.17 -4.07 -20.86
CA LEU A 723 25.60 -3.81 -20.90
C LEU A 723 25.85 -2.32 -21.12
N ASP A 724 25.06 -1.67 -21.97
CA ASP A 724 25.22 -0.25 -22.27
C ASP A 724 24.94 0.61 -21.01
N GLY A 725 23.84 0.34 -20.29
CA GLY A 725 23.53 1.01 -19.02
C GLY A 725 24.59 0.75 -17.93
N PHE A 726 25.12 -0.48 -17.87
CA PHE A 726 26.21 -0.83 -16.96
C PHE A 726 27.50 -0.05 -17.27
N LEU A 727 27.94 0.00 -18.53
CA LEU A 727 29.17 0.72 -18.91
C LEU A 727 29.09 2.22 -18.64
N ARG A 728 27.90 2.83 -18.80
CA ARG A 728 27.66 4.24 -18.47
C ARG A 728 27.73 4.49 -16.96
N SER A 729 27.09 3.63 -16.15
CA SER A 729 27.20 3.66 -14.68
C SER A 729 28.66 3.56 -14.22
N MET A 730 29.39 2.57 -14.75
CA MET A 730 30.79 2.34 -14.41
C MET A 730 31.70 3.51 -14.83
N SER A 731 31.40 4.16 -15.94
CA SER A 731 32.14 5.35 -16.38
C SER A 731 31.97 6.50 -15.40
N LEU A 732 30.74 6.76 -14.92
CA LEU A 732 30.47 7.82 -13.95
C LEU A 732 31.06 7.51 -12.57
N GLU A 733 30.89 6.31 -12.03
CA GLU A 733 31.52 5.90 -10.76
C GLU A 733 33.05 6.10 -10.80
N TYR A 734 33.68 5.75 -11.92
CA TYR A 734 35.10 5.98 -12.11
C TYR A 734 35.45 7.48 -12.22
N LEU A 735 34.68 8.28 -12.97
CA LEU A 735 34.92 9.71 -13.14
C LEU A 735 34.82 10.49 -11.82
N THR A 736 33.86 10.13 -10.97
CA THR A 736 33.64 10.78 -9.67
C THR A 736 34.53 10.24 -8.55
N GLY A 737 35.28 9.15 -8.78
CA GLY A 737 36.09 8.51 -7.76
C GLY A 737 35.23 7.93 -6.63
N ALA A 738 34.09 7.34 -6.98
CA ALA A 738 33.13 6.80 -6.02
C ALA A 738 33.68 5.53 -5.37
N TRP A 739 34.36 5.68 -4.25
CA TRP A 739 35.09 4.59 -3.60
C TRP A 739 34.20 3.66 -2.78
N ASP A 740 33.07 4.18 -2.27
CA ASP A 740 32.09 3.36 -1.56
C ASP A 740 31.12 2.63 -2.50
N GLN A 741 31.32 2.76 -3.81
CA GLN A 741 30.49 2.14 -4.84
C GLN A 741 31.07 0.80 -5.34
N PHE A 742 30.49 0.28 -6.42
CA PHE A 742 30.74 -1.06 -6.92
C PHE A 742 32.22 -1.32 -7.27
N TRP A 743 32.89 -0.39 -7.96
CA TRP A 743 34.29 -0.55 -8.38
C TRP A 743 35.23 -0.98 -7.26
N TRP A 744 35.06 -0.43 -6.05
CA TRP A 744 36.01 -0.62 -4.95
C TRP A 744 35.40 -1.25 -3.71
N ARG A 745 34.24 -0.79 -3.20
CA ARG A 745 33.61 -1.41 -2.02
C ARG A 745 32.62 -2.51 -2.39
N GLY A 746 32.09 -2.55 -3.61
CA GLY A 746 31.12 -3.57 -4.02
C GLY A 746 29.84 -3.41 -3.21
N ASN A 747 29.37 -2.18 -3.16
CA ASN A 747 28.27 -1.73 -2.33
C ASN A 747 27.45 -0.70 -3.12
N ASN A 748 26.29 -0.31 -2.58
CA ASN A 748 25.50 0.82 -3.06
C ASN A 748 24.90 0.66 -4.47
N TYR A 749 24.44 -0.54 -4.81
CA TYR A 749 23.73 -0.80 -6.07
C TYR A 749 22.61 -1.82 -5.92
N TYR A 750 21.77 -1.92 -6.94
CA TYR A 750 20.80 -2.99 -7.10
C TYR A 750 21.06 -3.75 -8.40
N MET A 751 20.66 -5.02 -8.40
CA MET A 751 20.52 -5.82 -9.62
C MET A 751 19.04 -6.13 -9.82
N TYR A 752 18.48 -5.66 -10.93
CA TYR A 752 17.10 -5.91 -11.32
C TYR A 752 17.05 -6.84 -12.52
N PHE A 753 16.25 -7.89 -12.48
CA PHE A 753 15.94 -8.65 -13.69
C PHE A 753 14.79 -7.97 -14.44
N ASN A 754 15.04 -7.48 -15.65
CA ASN A 754 14.03 -6.84 -16.47
C ASN A 754 13.31 -7.89 -17.34
N PRO A 755 12.02 -8.21 -17.06
CA PRO A 755 11.31 -9.25 -17.79
C PRO A 755 10.94 -8.86 -19.23
N GLU A 756 10.85 -7.57 -19.56
CA GLU A 756 10.57 -7.12 -20.93
C GLU A 756 11.79 -7.30 -21.84
N LYS A 757 12.98 -7.01 -21.30
CA LYS A 757 14.26 -7.15 -22.02
C LYS A 757 14.89 -8.53 -21.85
N ASN A 758 14.41 -9.33 -20.89
CA ASN A 758 14.97 -10.62 -20.49
C ASN A 758 16.47 -10.55 -20.10
N VAL A 759 16.89 -9.44 -19.46
CA VAL A 759 18.28 -9.21 -19.03
C VAL A 759 18.33 -8.62 -17.61
N TRP A 760 19.48 -8.78 -16.95
CA TRP A 760 19.78 -8.07 -15.71
C TRP A 760 20.12 -6.60 -15.98
N GLN A 761 19.78 -5.72 -15.05
CA GLN A 761 20.08 -4.30 -15.08
C GLN A 761 20.76 -3.88 -13.78
N PHE A 762 21.85 -3.13 -13.90
CA PHE A 762 22.56 -2.53 -12.77
C PHE A 762 21.94 -1.16 -12.47
N ILE A 763 21.52 -0.93 -11.23
CA ILE A 763 20.93 0.34 -10.80
C ILE A 763 21.81 0.93 -9.68
N PRO A 764 22.53 2.02 -9.94
CA PRO A 764 23.38 2.65 -8.93
C PRO A 764 22.53 3.32 -7.83
N ASN A 765 23.06 3.42 -6.61
CA ASN A 765 22.37 4.02 -5.47
C ASN A 765 23.36 4.70 -4.50
N ASP A 766 22.93 5.61 -3.62
CA ASP A 766 23.72 6.14 -2.50
C ASP A 766 25.05 6.85 -2.88
N PHE A 767 24.98 8.11 -3.33
CA PHE A 767 26.09 8.80 -4.01
C PHE A 767 26.86 9.81 -3.15
N ASP A 768 26.76 9.71 -1.82
CA ASP A 768 27.35 10.64 -0.86
C ASP A 768 28.90 10.68 -0.91
N ASN A 769 29.54 9.52 -1.12
CA ASN A 769 31.00 9.37 -1.14
C ASN A 769 31.60 9.53 -2.54
N THR A 770 31.35 10.68 -3.16
CA THR A 770 31.77 11.01 -4.53
C THR A 770 32.52 12.35 -4.61
N PHE A 771 33.15 12.64 -5.76
CA PHE A 771 33.84 13.91 -6.04
C PHE A 771 34.85 14.31 -4.95
N SER A 772 35.76 13.40 -4.62
CA SER A 772 36.82 13.53 -3.60
C SER A 772 36.39 13.56 -2.13
N ILE A 773 35.16 13.18 -1.81
CA ILE A 773 34.77 12.89 -0.43
C ILE A 773 35.38 11.56 0.02
N GLY A 774 35.97 11.53 1.22
CA GLY A 774 36.48 10.31 1.83
C GLY A 774 37.73 9.76 1.14
N THR A 775 37.82 8.43 1.02
CA THR A 775 39.00 7.74 0.46
C THR A 775 38.94 7.70 -1.07
N HIS A 776 39.51 8.68 -1.76
CA HIS A 776 39.50 8.68 -3.23
C HIS A 776 40.89 8.36 -3.81
N PRO A 777 40.96 7.77 -5.01
CA PRO A 777 42.21 7.68 -5.75
C PRO A 777 42.67 9.07 -6.21
N ASP A 778 43.95 9.19 -6.57
CA ASP A 778 44.44 10.37 -7.29
C ASP A 778 43.75 10.49 -8.65
N VAL A 779 43.55 11.73 -9.12
CA VAL A 779 42.87 12.01 -10.40
C VAL A 779 43.53 11.33 -11.61
N ASP A 780 44.84 11.07 -11.52
CA ASP A 780 45.66 10.41 -12.54
C ASP A 780 45.64 8.87 -12.46
N THR A 781 44.93 8.31 -11.49
CA THR A 781 44.75 6.85 -11.37
C THR A 781 43.93 6.35 -12.56
N THR A 782 44.53 5.50 -13.38
CA THR A 782 43.86 4.84 -14.52
C THR A 782 42.75 3.92 -14.04
N TYR A 783 41.69 3.71 -14.83
CA TYR A 783 40.61 2.78 -14.48
C TYR A 783 41.12 1.34 -14.25
N LYS A 784 42.20 0.95 -14.96
CA LYS A 784 42.90 -0.32 -14.75
C LYS A 784 43.54 -0.40 -13.36
N ASN A 785 44.24 0.64 -12.93
CA ASN A 785 44.81 0.71 -11.58
C ASN A 785 43.73 0.83 -10.50
N TYR A 786 42.63 1.52 -10.81
CA TYR A 786 41.49 1.63 -9.93
C TYR A 786 40.87 0.25 -9.64
N ALA A 787 40.67 -0.58 -10.69
CA ALA A 787 40.24 -1.98 -10.53
C ALA A 787 41.25 -2.81 -9.72
N HIS A 788 42.56 -2.57 -9.86
CA HIS A 788 43.60 -3.31 -9.15
C HIS A 788 43.59 -3.11 -7.63
N PHE A 789 43.05 -2.02 -7.09
CA PHE A 789 42.93 -1.85 -5.63
C PHE A 789 42.14 -2.99 -4.98
N ARG A 790 41.12 -3.50 -5.68
CA ARG A 790 40.32 -4.65 -5.22
C ARG A 790 41.07 -5.97 -5.37
N LEU A 791 41.78 -6.16 -6.49
CA LEU A 791 42.55 -7.38 -6.77
C LEU A 791 43.65 -7.68 -5.74
N LYS A 792 44.05 -6.68 -4.95
CA LYS A 792 44.97 -6.85 -3.82
C LYS A 792 44.32 -7.50 -2.59
N VAL A 793 42.99 -7.50 -2.50
CA VAL A 793 42.25 -8.17 -1.42
C VAL A 793 42.04 -9.63 -1.81
N LYS A 794 42.73 -10.54 -1.10
CA LYS A 794 42.69 -11.99 -1.37
C LYS A 794 41.24 -12.49 -1.46
N SER A 795 40.92 -13.20 -2.54
CA SER A 795 39.61 -13.82 -2.80
C SER A 795 38.41 -12.86 -2.93
N LYS A 796 38.65 -11.59 -3.29
CA LYS A 796 37.59 -10.58 -3.46
C LYS A 796 37.67 -9.85 -4.80
N ASP A 797 37.65 -10.59 -5.90
CA ASP A 797 37.57 -10.02 -7.26
C ASP A 797 36.18 -9.36 -7.49
N ASN A 798 36.10 -8.37 -8.37
CA ASN A 798 34.87 -7.80 -8.89
C ASN A 798 34.68 -8.25 -10.35
N PRO A 799 34.15 -9.46 -10.61
CA PRO A 799 34.16 -10.07 -11.93
C PRO A 799 33.45 -9.25 -13.02
N LEU A 800 32.42 -8.45 -12.71
CA LEU A 800 31.82 -7.55 -13.71
C LEU A 800 32.80 -6.47 -14.19
N VAL A 801 33.67 -5.96 -13.31
CA VAL A 801 34.72 -5.02 -13.70
C VAL A 801 35.87 -5.76 -14.37
N THR A 802 36.37 -6.81 -13.73
CA THR A 802 37.63 -7.43 -14.15
C THR A 802 37.47 -8.29 -15.41
N LYS A 803 36.35 -9.01 -15.57
CA LYS A 803 36.11 -9.79 -16.79
C LYS A 803 35.58 -8.93 -17.93
N LEU A 804 34.57 -8.08 -17.68
CA LEU A 804 33.94 -7.31 -18.76
C LEU A 804 34.78 -6.11 -19.17
N ILE A 805 35.11 -5.22 -18.23
CA ILE A 805 35.77 -3.95 -18.56
C ILE A 805 37.29 -4.13 -18.73
N TYR A 806 37.94 -4.92 -17.89
CA TYR A 806 39.41 -5.00 -17.88
C TYR A 806 39.99 -6.06 -18.83
N LYS A 807 39.45 -7.30 -18.83
CA LYS A 807 40.04 -8.43 -19.57
C LYS A 807 39.50 -8.58 -21.00
N ASN A 808 38.24 -8.25 -21.27
CA ASN A 808 37.66 -8.41 -22.60
C ASN A 808 37.94 -7.22 -23.51
N LYS A 809 38.60 -7.46 -24.65
CA LYS A 809 39.04 -6.40 -25.57
C LYS A 809 37.88 -5.62 -26.22
N GLU A 810 36.81 -6.31 -26.62
CA GLU A 810 35.67 -5.69 -27.29
C GLU A 810 34.88 -4.80 -26.32
N ILE A 811 34.54 -5.33 -25.14
CA ILE A 811 33.81 -4.57 -24.12
C ILE A 811 34.68 -3.43 -23.56
N ASN A 812 35.99 -3.64 -23.36
CA ASN A 812 36.90 -2.58 -22.95
C ASN A 812 36.90 -1.39 -23.93
N LYS A 813 36.87 -1.67 -25.24
CA LYS A 813 36.79 -0.63 -26.27
C LYS A 813 35.48 0.16 -26.18
N GLU A 814 34.35 -0.51 -25.95
CA GLU A 814 33.06 0.17 -25.74
C GLU A 814 33.04 0.97 -24.43
N PHE A 815 33.67 0.47 -23.36
CA PHE A 815 33.84 1.20 -22.11
C PHE A 815 34.67 2.48 -22.31
N GLU A 816 35.84 2.39 -22.94
CA GLU A 816 36.70 3.55 -23.18
C GLU A 816 36.03 4.60 -24.07
N LYS A 817 35.30 4.16 -25.11
CA LYS A 817 34.48 5.03 -25.95
C LYS A 817 33.38 5.72 -25.13
N THR A 818 32.67 4.98 -24.28
CA THR A 818 31.62 5.50 -23.40
C THR A 818 32.20 6.52 -22.42
N LEU A 819 33.31 6.18 -21.77
CA LEU A 819 34.03 7.03 -20.83
C LEU A 819 34.47 8.36 -21.47
N LEU A 820 35.07 8.31 -22.67
CA LEU A 820 35.46 9.52 -23.41
C LEU A 820 34.25 10.36 -23.84
N THR A 821 33.16 9.70 -24.26
CA THR A 821 31.92 10.38 -24.66
C THR A 821 31.31 11.17 -23.48
N ILE A 822 31.21 10.53 -22.31
CA ILE A 822 30.71 11.17 -21.09
C ILE A 822 31.64 12.30 -20.64
N THR A 823 32.96 12.06 -20.64
CA THR A 823 33.96 13.05 -20.23
C THR A 823 33.89 14.32 -21.09
N ASN A 824 33.91 14.15 -22.42
CA ASN A 824 33.91 15.29 -23.34
C ASN A 824 32.53 15.95 -23.47
N GLY A 825 31.46 15.19 -23.26
CA GLY A 825 30.08 15.68 -23.36
C GLY A 825 29.62 16.44 -22.13
N VAL A 826 29.61 15.77 -20.97
CA VAL A 826 28.87 16.24 -19.78
C VAL A 826 29.69 16.28 -18.50
N PHE A 827 30.77 15.49 -18.37
CA PHE A 827 31.64 15.53 -17.20
C PHE A 827 32.82 16.48 -17.41
N ASN A 828 32.55 17.78 -17.55
CA ASN A 828 33.56 18.83 -17.65
C ASN A 828 32.98 20.18 -17.21
N ASN A 829 33.84 21.11 -16.78
CA ASN A 829 33.40 22.40 -16.23
C ASN A 829 32.47 23.19 -17.15
N LYS A 830 32.72 23.18 -18.47
CA LYS A 830 31.87 23.90 -19.43
C LYS A 830 30.42 23.38 -19.41
N ALA A 831 30.23 22.09 -19.16
CA ALA A 831 28.91 21.47 -19.13
C ALA A 831 28.17 21.64 -17.79
N VAL A 832 28.89 21.67 -16.64
CA VAL A 832 28.24 21.56 -15.32
C VAL A 832 28.43 22.76 -14.40
N ASP A 833 29.40 23.65 -14.65
CA ASP A 833 29.68 24.75 -13.70
C ASP A 833 28.46 25.66 -13.51
N ALA A 834 27.72 25.96 -14.58
CA ALA A 834 26.50 26.77 -14.51
C ALA A 834 25.40 26.11 -13.68
N ARG A 835 25.22 24.78 -13.79
CA ARG A 835 24.29 24.02 -12.95
C ARG A 835 24.73 24.02 -11.48
N ILE A 836 26.03 23.84 -11.22
CA ILE A 836 26.61 23.87 -9.86
C ILE A 836 26.41 25.25 -9.23
N ASP A 837 26.67 26.33 -9.96
CA ASP A 837 26.49 27.69 -9.46
C ASP A 837 25.01 28.00 -9.19
N ALA A 838 24.10 27.54 -10.05
CA ALA A 838 22.67 27.68 -9.82
C ALA A 838 22.22 26.94 -8.55
N TYR A 839 22.70 25.71 -8.30
CA TYR A 839 22.43 25.01 -7.04
C TYR A 839 23.03 25.71 -5.84
N LYS A 840 24.28 26.16 -5.91
CA LYS A 840 24.92 26.91 -4.84
C LYS A 840 24.05 28.13 -4.46
N ASN A 841 23.68 28.94 -5.45
CA ASN A 841 22.87 30.13 -5.23
C ASN A 841 21.47 29.80 -4.67
N GLN A 842 20.88 28.68 -5.09
CA GLN A 842 19.58 28.22 -4.61
C GLN A 842 19.62 27.84 -3.12
N ILE A 843 20.67 27.15 -2.66
CA ILE A 843 20.71 26.55 -1.32
C ILE A 843 21.59 27.29 -0.30
N GLU A 844 22.39 28.28 -0.70
CA GLU A 844 23.38 28.92 0.19
C GLU A 844 22.75 29.53 1.45
N GLU A 845 21.61 30.22 1.32
CA GLU A 845 20.85 30.76 2.47
C GLU A 845 20.34 29.62 3.37
N ASP A 846 19.79 28.56 2.77
CA ASP A 846 19.26 27.39 3.47
C ASP A 846 20.36 26.59 4.20
N VAL A 847 21.57 26.52 3.63
CA VAL A 847 22.73 25.89 4.26
C VAL A 847 23.20 26.73 5.45
N ALA A 848 23.28 28.05 5.31
CA ALA A 848 23.63 28.94 6.41
C ALA A 848 22.61 28.80 7.57
N TRP A 849 21.32 28.75 7.25
CA TRP A 849 20.26 28.47 8.21
C TRP A 849 20.41 27.08 8.85
N ASP A 850 20.64 26.03 8.06
CA ASP A 850 20.79 24.65 8.57
C ASP A 850 21.93 24.51 9.58
N LEU A 851 23.05 25.18 9.31
CA LEU A 851 24.23 25.21 10.17
C LEU A 851 24.03 26.05 11.45
N SER A 852 23.04 26.94 11.48
CA SER A 852 22.71 27.73 12.68
C SER A 852 21.83 26.97 13.69
N ILE A 853 21.23 25.84 13.27
CA ILE A 853 20.33 25.05 14.11
C ILE A 853 21.12 24.33 15.21
N GLU A 854 20.70 24.52 16.47
CA GLU A 854 21.21 23.75 17.60
C GLU A 854 20.71 22.29 17.55
N ARG A 855 21.62 21.32 17.69
CA ARG A 855 21.33 19.89 17.56
C ARG A 855 21.75 19.11 18.80
N SER A 856 21.16 17.93 18.99
CA SER A 856 21.57 16.98 20.03
C SER A 856 23.05 16.65 19.90
N LYS A 857 23.71 16.39 21.04
CA LYS A 857 25.13 16.06 21.10
C LYS A 857 25.41 14.60 20.72
N LEU A 858 24.39 13.77 20.60
CA LEU A 858 24.52 12.34 20.33
C LEU A 858 23.99 11.98 18.93
N PRO A 859 24.63 11.02 18.23
CA PRO A 859 25.71 10.14 18.70
C PRO A 859 27.12 10.70 18.42
N GLY A 860 27.24 11.94 17.94
CA GLY A 860 28.37 12.79 18.30
C GLY A 860 29.51 13.01 17.29
N ILE A 861 29.40 12.64 16.00
CA ILE A 861 30.38 13.13 15.02
C ILE A 861 29.95 14.50 14.49
N ASP A 862 30.73 15.52 14.84
CA ASP A 862 30.64 16.87 14.28
C ASP A 862 31.82 17.11 13.32
N LEU A 863 31.52 17.47 12.08
CA LEU A 863 32.52 17.82 11.07
C LEU A 863 32.87 19.32 11.08
N GLU A 864 32.23 20.08 11.99
CA GLU A 864 32.45 21.50 12.22
C GLU A 864 32.25 22.33 10.94
N TRP A 865 31.22 21.99 10.17
CA TRP A 865 30.88 22.72 8.96
C TRP A 865 30.43 24.14 9.29
N ASN A 866 30.78 25.06 8.41
CA ASN A 866 30.38 26.46 8.47
C ASN A 866 30.24 26.99 7.03
N ILE A 867 29.69 28.20 6.89
CA ILE A 867 29.42 28.78 5.56
C ILE A 867 30.69 29.06 4.75
N GLU A 868 31.83 29.29 5.41
CA GLU A 868 33.13 29.45 4.75
C GLU A 868 33.60 28.14 4.11
N LYS A 869 33.49 27.01 4.84
CA LYS A 869 33.81 25.67 4.34
C LYS A 869 32.87 25.26 3.21
N PHE A 870 31.56 25.57 3.28
CA PHE A 870 30.62 25.38 2.17
C PHE A 870 31.12 26.08 0.91
N ASN A 871 31.42 27.38 1.01
CA ASN A 871 31.89 28.20 -0.12
C ASN A 871 33.23 27.74 -0.68
N THR A 872 34.16 27.34 0.19
CA THR A 872 35.50 26.88 -0.19
C THR A 872 35.45 25.53 -0.92
N ALA A 873 34.59 24.60 -0.49
CA ALA A 873 34.53 23.22 -0.98
C ALA A 873 34.11 23.06 -2.46
N PHE A 874 33.71 24.14 -3.14
CA PHE A 874 33.48 24.15 -4.59
C PHE A 874 34.79 24.24 -5.40
N LYS A 875 35.82 24.90 -4.88
CA LYS A 875 37.07 25.21 -5.60
C LYS A 875 38.28 24.55 -4.97
N ASP A 876 38.34 24.58 -3.64
CA ASP A 876 39.52 24.20 -2.87
C ASP A 876 39.23 23.02 -1.93
N PRO A 877 40.28 22.31 -1.46
CA PRO A 877 40.13 21.26 -0.46
C PRO A 877 39.62 21.82 0.87
N VAL A 878 38.84 21.01 1.58
CA VAL A 878 38.49 21.24 2.99
C VAL A 878 38.68 19.93 3.76
N LYS A 879 38.67 19.96 5.09
CA LYS A 879 38.80 18.73 5.91
C LYS A 879 37.82 17.66 5.41
N HIS A 880 38.27 16.42 5.20
CA HIS A 880 37.49 15.30 4.63
C HIS A 880 37.11 15.37 3.13
N VAL A 881 37.50 16.44 2.42
CA VAL A 881 37.29 16.62 0.98
C VAL A 881 38.62 16.96 0.31
N GLY A 882 39.19 16.02 -0.43
CA GLY A 882 40.55 16.17 -0.96
C GLY A 882 40.71 17.22 -2.06
N LYS A 883 39.64 17.55 -2.80
CA LYS A 883 39.61 18.60 -3.83
C LYS A 883 38.24 19.29 -3.87
N GLY A 884 38.22 20.57 -4.22
CA GLY A 884 36.95 21.25 -4.48
C GLY A 884 36.17 20.60 -5.64
N LEU A 885 34.83 20.63 -5.58
CA LEU A 885 33.95 19.95 -6.55
C LEU A 885 34.29 20.28 -8.02
N LYS A 886 34.36 21.56 -8.36
CA LYS A 886 34.67 22.01 -9.73
C LYS A 886 36.08 21.66 -10.15
N LYS A 887 37.02 21.70 -9.20
CA LYS A 887 38.42 21.33 -9.43
C LYS A 887 38.57 19.84 -9.70
N TRP A 888 37.87 18.97 -8.96
CA TRP A 888 37.85 17.54 -9.22
C TRP A 888 37.38 17.23 -10.64
N ILE A 889 36.23 17.81 -11.04
CA ILE A 889 35.64 17.62 -12.36
C ILE A 889 36.62 18.06 -13.46
N GLY A 890 37.21 19.25 -13.32
CA GLY A 890 38.16 19.78 -14.30
C GLY A 890 39.46 18.97 -14.42
N ASP A 891 40.02 18.55 -13.29
CA ASP A 891 41.24 17.75 -13.25
C ASP A 891 40.99 16.36 -13.90
N ARG A 892 39.86 15.71 -13.58
CA ARG A 892 39.47 14.41 -14.17
C ARG A 892 39.17 14.52 -15.67
N ALA A 893 38.44 15.55 -16.09
CA ALA A 893 38.14 15.78 -17.50
C ALA A 893 39.40 15.96 -18.37
N LYS A 894 40.47 16.55 -17.79
CA LYS A 894 41.77 16.71 -18.46
C LYS A 894 42.62 15.44 -18.41
N SER A 895 42.53 14.65 -17.35
CA SER A 895 43.39 13.49 -17.13
C SER A 895 42.89 12.25 -17.88
N VAL A 896 41.59 11.95 -17.83
CA VAL A 896 41.01 10.71 -18.40
C VAL A 896 41.33 10.51 -19.90
N PRO A 897 41.20 11.51 -20.78
CA PRO A 897 41.55 11.33 -22.20
C PRO A 897 43.01 10.92 -22.43
N LYS A 898 43.93 11.38 -21.58
CA LYS A 898 45.35 11.00 -21.65
C LYS A 898 45.58 9.55 -21.20
N GLN A 899 44.81 9.09 -20.23
CA GLN A 899 44.91 7.74 -19.69
C GLN A 899 44.38 6.69 -20.68
N VAL A 900 43.29 7.00 -21.39
CA VAL A 900 42.74 6.13 -22.45
C VAL A 900 43.70 6.07 -23.64
N ARG A 901 44.22 7.21 -24.11
CA ARG A 901 45.17 7.26 -25.24
C ARG A 901 46.48 6.53 -24.99
N LYS A 902 47.00 6.53 -23.76
CA LYS A 902 48.22 5.79 -23.38
C LYS A 902 48.01 4.27 -23.29
N GLY A 903 46.75 3.82 -23.30
CA GLY A 903 46.38 2.41 -23.25
C GLY A 903 46.02 1.79 -24.61
N MET A 904 46.04 2.59 -25.69
CA MET A 904 45.87 2.14 -27.09
C MET A 904 47.20 1.74 -27.72
#